data_AF-A0A9E3W8G6-F1
#
_entry.id   AF-A0A9E3W8G6-F1
#
_cell.length_a   1.000
_cell.length_b   1.000
_cell.length_c   1.000
_cell.angle_alpha   90.00
_cell.angle_beta   90.00
_cell.angle_gamma   90.00
#
_symmetry.space_group_name_H-M   'P 1'
#
loop_
_entity.id
_entity.type
_entity.pdbx_description
1 polymer ?
#
loop_
_entity_poly.entity_id
_entity_poly.type
_entity_poly.pdbx_seq_one_letter_code
_entity_poly.pdbx_strand_id
1 'polypeptide(L)'
;PKPLMTYVEGNPELHDLYNSSPEIRQVIDTAKELQGVNRHASTHAAGVIVGDRPLVDYIPLHRLTSGNDQSSIRAVTQFPMETCESLGLLKIDFLGLSTLTILRKACDLIARYHDIQFNMSNIPYRHEMIADNPDALAMLDEAFAMLGRGETVGVFQVESGGMQQMLRGMRPKQFENIIAGISLYRPGPMDFIPTYNRRLHDEEETEYRHPKLESILKETYGILVYQEQIQQVASELFGYELGEADLMRRAVSKKKEKDLLKHKSIFLERGPQNGVDVEAAEKIFDDIEFFANYGFNKSHAADYAILTVQTAFLKCHYPAEYMTALLTVQRDDSSKVATFMEECRRLGIPILPPDVNASLLDFDIQPLQDGVRGIRFGLAAVKNAGVNALQPIIDARLQDGAFRDLEDFCKRVDLRQVGKRTLESLVKVGALEAFGSRGQVLGALDRMLSFSASYHHEQEIGQLNMFGDDPNVTEDLLGSLQYAPNVTEREMLDWEKELLGLYVTGRPADKYRAALQNINTRSIRDLKENAFGMHDKPVAVAGEVVTMRKIVTRNNDIMCVVHLEDWRESAGTIDVVIFPRTWLKCQDLVNEGEIIRIKGKFDTSRGEPQIIAEDVSQNFTVQLAELNGSGEDDPGGFDFGIAPEMPLWTDDESDLPPEAYDNFEPPAWTPPQETPVESVPTLPPPEIETESPPPPAEPAAVYELPPHLRALAQGSAGESDHPVQYWIYVFLQRTGDDERDQRRLKRVYNMLVNFPGEDRFTIVTESAGKSVQLNFPTTTGICEDLIHNLEKIVGGQNIQVFEQPTQALS
;
A
#
# COMPACT_ATOMS: atom_id res chain seq x y z
N PRO A 1 1.74 33.01 17.52
CA PRO A 1 0.30 32.71 17.26
C PRO A 1 -0.46 33.99 16.87
N LYS A 2 -1.40 33.92 15.91
CA LYS A 2 -2.29 35.06 15.62
C LYS A 2 -3.26 35.28 16.80
N PRO A 3 -3.78 36.50 17.02
CA PRO A 3 -4.81 36.74 18.03
C PRO A 3 -6.03 35.81 17.81
N LEU A 4 -6.62 35.30 18.89
CA LEU A 4 -7.74 34.35 18.81
C LEU A 4 -8.91 34.88 17.95
N MET A 5 -9.19 36.18 18.03
CA MET A 5 -10.24 36.84 17.23
C MET A 5 -10.02 36.75 15.72
N THR A 6 -8.77 36.70 15.26
CA THR A 6 -8.47 36.55 13.82
C THR A 6 -8.97 35.20 13.27
N TYR A 7 -9.04 34.17 14.11
CA TYR A 7 -9.61 32.88 13.73
C TYR A 7 -11.15 32.91 13.75
N VAL A 8 -11.74 33.62 14.71
CA VAL A 8 -13.19 33.84 14.79
C VAL A 8 -13.68 34.60 13.56
N GLU A 9 -13.01 35.69 13.20
CA GLU A 9 -13.36 36.49 12.01
C GLU A 9 -13.09 35.74 10.69
N GLY A 10 -12.09 34.86 10.66
CA GLY A 10 -11.72 34.10 9.47
C GLY A 10 -12.59 32.87 9.20
N ASN A 11 -13.34 32.37 10.19
CA ASN A 11 -14.21 31.22 10.04
C ASN A 11 -15.69 31.62 10.27
N PRO A 12 -16.53 31.63 9.21
CA PRO A 12 -17.93 32.03 9.30
C PRO A 12 -18.75 31.25 10.32
N GLU A 13 -18.54 29.94 10.44
CA GLU A 13 -19.27 29.10 11.40
C GLU A 13 -18.91 29.46 12.84
N LEU A 14 -17.63 29.70 13.11
CA LEU A 14 -17.16 30.10 14.44
C LEU A 14 -17.62 31.52 14.78
N HIS A 15 -17.63 32.43 13.80
CA HIS A 15 -18.16 33.78 13.93
C HIS A 15 -19.66 33.76 14.27
N ASP A 16 -20.44 32.94 13.57
CA ASP A 16 -21.87 32.82 13.81
C ASP A 16 -22.17 32.17 15.16
N LEU A 17 -21.41 31.14 15.55
CA LEU A 17 -21.51 30.53 16.88
C LEU A 17 -21.13 31.51 18.01
N TYR A 18 -20.10 32.33 17.80
CA TYR A 18 -19.69 33.38 18.73
C TYR A 18 -20.77 34.45 18.92
N ASN A 19 -21.51 34.79 17.85
CA ASN A 19 -22.58 35.80 17.92
C ASN A 19 -23.93 35.23 18.40
N SER A 20 -24.21 33.95 18.13
CA SER A 20 -25.50 33.31 18.43
C SER A 20 -25.56 32.63 19.79
N SER A 21 -24.44 32.10 20.31
CA SER A 21 -24.39 31.40 21.61
C SER A 21 -23.65 32.23 22.67
N PRO A 22 -24.35 32.69 23.73
CA PRO A 22 -23.72 33.43 24.83
C PRO A 22 -22.64 32.63 25.56
N GLU A 23 -22.80 31.31 25.66
CA GLU A 23 -21.86 30.40 26.34
C GLU A 23 -20.54 30.31 25.56
N ILE A 24 -20.62 30.13 24.23
CA ILE A 24 -19.45 30.08 23.35
C ILE A 24 -18.73 31.41 23.36
N ARG A 25 -19.47 32.52 23.33
CA ARG A 25 -18.91 33.87 23.46
C ARG A 25 -18.11 34.03 24.74
N GLN A 26 -18.67 33.63 25.88
CA GLN A 26 -18.00 33.71 27.17
C GLN A 26 -16.71 32.87 27.20
N VAL A 27 -16.74 31.67 26.62
CA VAL A 27 -15.55 30.80 26.52
C VAL A 27 -14.47 31.45 25.67
N ILE A 28 -14.82 31.99 24.50
CA ILE A 28 -13.85 32.63 23.58
C ILE A 28 -13.28 33.91 24.19
N ASP A 29 -14.11 34.76 24.80
CA ASP A 29 -13.67 35.98 25.47
C ASP A 29 -12.72 35.67 26.62
N THR A 30 -13.02 34.65 27.43
CA THR A 30 -12.13 34.20 28.52
C THR A 30 -10.83 33.60 27.97
N ALA A 31 -10.91 32.77 26.93
CA ALA A 31 -9.75 32.14 26.31
C ALA A 31 -8.81 33.17 25.66
N LYS A 32 -9.37 34.24 25.11
CA LYS A 32 -8.63 35.38 24.55
C LYS A 32 -7.79 36.07 25.62
N GLU A 33 -8.31 36.26 26.83
CA GLU A 33 -7.56 36.84 27.96
C GLU A 33 -6.43 35.93 28.46
N LEU A 34 -6.62 34.61 28.37
CA LEU A 34 -5.61 33.62 28.76
C LEU A 34 -4.59 33.31 27.65
N GLN A 35 -4.74 33.88 26.46
CA GLN A 35 -3.84 33.64 25.34
C GLN A 35 -2.45 34.21 25.63
N GLY A 36 -1.43 33.35 25.67
CA GLY A 36 -0.05 33.73 25.95
C GLY A 36 0.40 33.50 27.40
N VAL A 37 -0.48 32.97 28.26
CA VAL A 37 -0.12 32.54 29.61
C VAL A 37 0.66 31.21 29.55
N ASN A 38 1.75 31.13 30.32
CA ASN A 38 2.56 29.91 30.41
C ASN A 38 1.88 28.85 31.30
N ARG A 39 1.87 27.59 30.86
CA ARG A 39 1.22 26.48 31.56
C ARG A 39 2.11 25.86 32.64
N HIS A 40 3.19 25.20 32.25
CA HIS A 40 4.17 24.55 33.15
C HIS A 40 5.57 24.61 32.54
N ALA A 41 6.61 24.56 33.38
CA ALA A 41 8.00 24.41 32.93
C ALA A 41 8.23 22.96 32.46
N SER A 42 8.47 22.77 31.16
CA SER A 42 8.77 21.47 30.56
C SER A 42 10.20 21.45 30.05
N THR A 43 10.83 20.29 30.04
CA THR A 43 12.18 20.12 29.47
C THR A 43 12.14 20.32 27.96
N HIS A 44 13.07 21.13 27.42
CA HIS A 44 13.26 21.22 25.97
C HIS A 44 13.72 19.87 25.43
N ALA A 45 13.11 19.38 24.36
CA ALA A 45 13.33 18.03 23.86
C ALA A 45 14.79 17.73 23.43
N ALA A 46 15.58 18.78 23.14
CA ALA A 46 16.95 18.64 22.65
C ALA A 46 17.99 19.55 23.34
N GLY A 47 17.57 20.57 24.08
CA GLY A 47 18.45 21.69 24.41
C GLY A 47 19.29 21.42 25.65
N VAL A 48 20.61 21.34 25.49
CA VAL A 48 21.57 21.18 26.58
C VAL A 48 22.43 22.43 26.69
N ILE A 49 22.52 22.98 27.91
CA ILE A 49 23.35 24.14 28.21
C ILE A 49 24.67 23.67 28.82
N VAL A 50 25.77 24.15 28.27
CA VAL A 50 27.13 23.87 28.74
C VAL A 50 27.75 25.16 29.25
N GLY A 51 28.11 25.18 30.53
CA GLY A 51 28.80 26.29 31.18
C GLY A 51 30.27 25.97 31.42
N ASP A 52 31.11 27.00 31.46
CA ASP A 52 32.51 26.95 31.92
C ASP A 52 32.62 26.81 33.45
N ARG A 53 31.57 27.23 34.15
CA ARG A 53 31.42 27.24 35.62
C ARG A 53 30.10 26.58 36.04
N PRO A 54 29.91 26.28 37.35
CA PRO A 54 28.64 25.75 37.84
C PRO A 54 27.45 26.59 37.37
N LEU A 55 26.47 25.95 36.71
CA LEU A 55 25.36 26.66 36.07
C LEU A 55 24.55 27.52 37.04
N VAL A 56 24.50 27.16 38.32
CA VAL A 56 23.81 27.93 39.37
C VAL A 56 24.40 29.33 39.59
N ASP A 57 25.63 29.57 39.16
CA ASP A 57 26.27 30.89 39.22
C ASP A 57 25.74 31.83 38.12
N TYR A 58 25.16 31.27 37.06
CA TYR A 58 24.62 32.00 35.90
C TYR A 58 23.09 32.00 35.85
N ILE A 59 22.48 30.84 36.10
CA ILE A 59 21.07 30.57 35.84
C ILE A 59 20.42 29.72 36.94
N PRO A 60 19.16 29.98 37.29
CA PRO A 60 18.41 29.14 38.20
C PRO A 60 18.03 27.80 37.57
N LEU A 61 18.17 26.72 38.34
CA LEU A 61 17.84 25.36 37.93
C LEU A 61 16.55 24.85 38.60
N HIS A 62 15.89 23.90 37.95
CA HIS A 62 14.69 23.21 38.41
C HIS A 62 14.92 21.70 38.34
N ARG A 63 14.43 20.97 39.34
CA ARG A 63 14.52 19.50 39.39
C ARG A 63 13.30 18.91 38.71
N LEU A 64 13.49 17.91 37.83
CA LEU A 64 12.36 17.22 37.22
C LEU A 64 11.59 16.41 38.27
N THR A 65 10.27 16.49 38.22
CA THR A 65 9.34 15.73 39.07
C THR A 65 9.16 14.27 38.63
N SER A 66 9.61 13.88 37.43
CA SER A 66 9.32 12.58 36.82
C SER A 66 10.54 11.67 36.57
N GLY A 67 11.62 11.80 37.35
CA GLY A 67 12.80 10.94 37.18
C GLY A 67 12.81 9.75 38.13
N ASN A 68 12.65 8.53 37.62
CA ASN A 68 13.31 7.36 38.20
C ASN A 68 14.82 7.68 38.33
N ASP A 69 15.49 7.19 39.38
CA ASP A 69 16.92 7.40 39.68
C ASP A 69 17.91 7.03 38.54
N GLN A 70 17.41 6.49 37.43
CA GLN A 70 18.16 6.12 36.22
C GLN A 70 18.18 7.18 35.10
N SER A 71 17.48 8.31 35.21
CA SER A 71 17.58 9.40 34.22
C SER A 71 18.92 10.16 34.39
N SER A 72 19.70 10.26 33.31
CA SER A 72 20.93 11.04 33.25
C SER A 72 20.70 12.56 33.38
N ILE A 73 19.49 13.03 33.11
CA ILE A 73 19.11 14.45 33.20
C ILE A 73 18.48 14.71 34.57
N ARG A 74 19.25 15.36 35.45
CA ARG A 74 18.87 15.64 36.84
C ARG A 74 18.29 17.04 37.08
N ALA A 75 18.49 17.97 36.15
CA ALA A 75 18.06 19.36 36.27
C ALA A 75 17.77 20.00 34.90
N VAL A 76 16.89 20.99 34.90
CA VAL A 76 16.59 21.86 33.75
C VAL A 76 16.73 23.32 34.13
N THR A 77 17.05 24.17 33.16
CA THR A 77 17.04 25.63 33.36
C THR A 77 15.61 26.13 33.57
N GLN A 78 15.43 27.12 34.46
CA GLN A 78 14.15 27.83 34.57
C GLN A 78 13.99 28.90 33.50
N PHE A 79 15.09 29.33 32.86
CA PHE A 79 15.05 30.33 31.81
C PHE A 79 14.74 29.73 30.45
N PRO A 80 13.98 30.45 29.60
CA PRO A 80 13.75 30.04 28.23
C PRO A 80 15.02 30.17 27.40
N MET A 81 15.03 29.50 26.24
CA MET A 81 16.16 29.41 25.32
C MET A 81 16.80 30.76 24.99
N GLU A 82 15.98 31.74 24.59
CA GLU A 82 16.44 33.08 24.17
C GLU A 82 17.19 33.80 25.29
N THR A 83 16.75 33.61 26.55
CA THR A 83 17.41 34.20 27.71
C THR A 83 18.76 33.55 27.94
N CYS A 84 18.87 32.22 27.88
CA CYS A 84 20.15 31.52 28.01
C CYS A 84 21.16 31.93 26.91
N GLU A 85 20.71 32.06 25.66
CA GLU A 85 21.55 32.49 24.54
C GLU A 85 22.00 33.95 24.69
N SER A 86 21.12 34.85 25.12
CA SER A 86 21.47 36.26 25.36
C SER A 86 22.44 36.47 26.52
N LEU A 87 22.48 35.53 27.48
CA LEU A 87 23.50 35.48 28.55
C LEU A 87 24.86 34.97 28.04
N GLY A 88 24.96 34.53 26.78
CA GLY A 88 26.18 34.02 26.17
C GLY A 88 26.51 32.57 26.57
N LEU A 89 25.53 31.82 27.07
CA LEU A 89 25.75 30.40 27.40
C LEU A 89 25.77 29.54 26.14
N LEU A 90 26.68 28.57 26.10
CA LEU A 90 26.76 27.63 25.00
C LEU A 90 25.57 26.68 25.06
N LYS A 91 24.80 26.66 23.98
CA LYS A 91 23.70 25.72 23.75
C LYS A 91 24.12 24.69 22.71
N ILE A 92 23.85 23.43 23.00
CA ILE A 92 23.98 22.32 22.06
C ILE A 92 22.64 21.60 22.01
N ASP A 93 22.13 21.34 20.82
CA ASP A 93 20.90 20.57 20.62
C ASP A 93 21.23 19.10 20.34
N PHE A 94 20.80 18.20 21.21
CA PHE A 94 20.87 16.75 21.04
C PHE A 94 19.47 16.22 20.66
N LEU A 95 19.25 16.02 19.37
CA LEU A 95 17.96 15.53 18.88
C LEU A 95 17.93 14.00 18.87
N GLY A 96 16.90 13.42 19.48
CA GLY A 96 16.62 11.99 19.38
C GLY A 96 15.89 11.67 18.08
N LEU A 97 16.64 11.36 17.01
CA LEU A 97 16.04 10.97 15.73
C LEU A 97 15.87 9.44 15.64
N SER A 98 14.63 8.97 15.61
CA SER A 98 14.30 7.54 15.53
C SER A 98 14.86 6.86 14.27
N THR A 99 14.95 7.58 13.15
CA THR A 99 15.55 7.10 11.89
C THR A 99 16.98 6.60 12.06
N LEU A 100 17.79 7.25 12.90
CA LEU A 100 19.16 6.78 13.17
C LEU A 100 19.17 5.44 13.92
N THR A 101 18.18 5.24 14.80
CA THR A 101 18.00 3.96 15.50
C THR A 101 17.53 2.87 14.55
N ILE A 102 16.64 3.21 13.61
CA ILE A 102 16.17 2.30 12.54
C ILE A 102 17.36 1.86 11.68
N LEU A 103 18.16 2.80 11.17
CA LEU A 103 19.34 2.50 10.35
C LEU A 103 20.33 1.59 11.08
N ARG A 104 20.63 1.88 12.36
CA ARG A 104 21.50 1.02 13.17
C ARG A 104 20.96 -0.40 13.29
N LYS A 105 19.70 -0.57 13.69
CA LYS A 105 19.07 -1.90 13.82
C LYS A 105 19.02 -2.64 12.48
N ALA A 106 18.75 -1.94 11.38
CA ALA A 106 18.77 -2.51 10.04
C ALA A 106 20.18 -3.01 9.68
N CYS A 107 21.22 -2.22 9.94
CA CYS A 107 22.61 -2.63 9.72
C CYS A 107 22.99 -3.85 10.58
N ASP A 108 22.56 -3.90 11.85
CA ASP A 108 22.82 -5.03 12.74
C ASP A 108 22.17 -6.33 12.22
N LEU A 109 20.94 -6.23 11.69
CA LEU A 109 20.23 -7.35 11.09
C LEU A 109 20.88 -7.79 9.76
N ILE A 110 21.29 -6.84 8.92
CA ILE A 110 21.97 -7.13 7.65
C ILE A 110 23.31 -7.81 7.91
N ALA A 111 24.09 -7.33 8.88
CA ALA A 111 25.34 -7.94 9.30
C ALA A 111 25.12 -9.39 9.79
N ARG A 112 24.05 -9.63 10.55
CA ARG A 112 23.72 -10.97 11.06
C ARG A 112 23.37 -11.97 9.96
N TYR A 113 22.65 -11.53 8.93
CA TYR A 113 22.02 -12.44 7.97
C TYR A 113 22.66 -12.47 6.58
N HIS A 114 23.45 -11.46 6.23
CA HIS A 114 24.14 -11.33 4.94
C HIS A 114 25.65 -11.21 5.08
N ASP A 115 26.18 -11.10 6.30
CA ASP A 115 27.60 -10.86 6.60
C ASP A 115 28.15 -9.56 5.95
N ILE A 116 27.27 -8.58 5.73
CA ILE A 116 27.61 -7.27 5.16
C ILE A 116 27.61 -6.22 6.27
N GLN A 117 28.73 -5.52 6.43
CA GLN A 117 28.92 -4.51 7.47
C GLN A 117 28.57 -3.11 6.94
N PHE A 118 27.29 -2.74 7.03
CA PHE A 118 26.85 -1.38 6.77
C PHE A 118 26.95 -0.48 8.01
N ASN A 119 27.17 0.80 7.76
CA ASN A 119 27.11 1.90 8.71
C ASN A 119 26.71 3.19 7.96
N MET A 120 26.40 4.25 8.70
CA MET A 120 25.95 5.50 8.10
C MET A 120 26.96 6.15 7.12
N SER A 121 28.24 5.80 7.20
CA SER A 121 29.27 6.38 6.33
C SER A 121 29.48 5.58 5.04
N ASN A 122 29.05 4.32 4.98
CA ASN A 122 29.30 3.45 3.82
C ASN A 122 28.04 3.02 3.05
N ILE A 123 26.83 3.26 3.59
CA ILE A 123 25.60 3.02 2.82
C ILE A 123 25.60 3.96 1.61
N PRO A 124 25.50 3.45 0.37
CA PRO A 124 25.55 4.28 -0.82
C PRO A 124 24.39 5.27 -0.88
N TYR A 125 24.71 6.52 -1.23
CA TYR A 125 23.71 7.57 -1.46
C TYR A 125 24.04 8.48 -2.65
N ARG A 126 25.24 8.36 -3.22
CA ARG A 126 25.75 9.13 -4.35
C ARG A 126 26.49 8.20 -5.32
N HIS A 127 26.26 8.38 -6.61
CA HIS A 127 26.91 7.61 -7.67
C HIS A 127 28.44 7.71 -7.61
N GLU A 128 29.01 8.88 -7.25
CA GLU A 128 30.46 9.05 -7.21
C GLU A 128 31.15 8.21 -6.12
N MET A 129 30.45 7.87 -5.04
CA MET A 129 31.02 7.08 -3.94
C MET A 129 31.30 5.63 -4.32
N ILE A 130 30.66 5.16 -5.38
CA ILE A 130 30.61 3.75 -5.79
C ILE A 130 30.91 3.60 -7.28
N ALA A 131 31.52 4.61 -7.91
CA ALA A 131 31.84 4.60 -9.34
C ALA A 131 32.72 3.41 -9.76
N ASP A 132 33.56 2.92 -8.84
CA ASP A 132 34.42 1.75 -9.05
C ASP A 132 33.71 0.40 -8.84
N ASN A 133 32.45 0.40 -8.38
CA ASN A 133 31.66 -0.80 -8.09
C ASN A 133 30.34 -0.81 -8.90
N PRO A 134 30.33 -1.48 -10.07
CA PRO A 134 29.16 -1.55 -10.95
C PRO A 134 27.91 -2.15 -10.28
N ASP A 135 28.07 -3.13 -9.40
CA ASP A 135 26.95 -3.79 -8.72
C ASP A 135 26.28 -2.83 -7.73
N ALA A 136 27.08 -2.11 -6.94
CA ALA A 136 26.56 -1.10 -6.03
C ALA A 136 25.87 0.04 -6.79
N LEU A 137 26.36 0.38 -7.99
CA LEU A 137 25.77 1.43 -8.83
C LEU A 137 24.38 1.03 -9.33
N ALA A 138 24.26 -0.20 -9.84
CA ALA A 138 22.97 -0.76 -10.25
C ALA A 138 21.98 -0.80 -9.05
N MET A 139 22.46 -1.20 -7.87
CA MET A 139 21.65 -1.17 -6.65
C MET A 139 21.18 0.25 -6.30
N LEU A 140 22.05 1.26 -6.41
CA LEU A 140 21.66 2.64 -6.12
C LEU A 140 20.64 3.15 -7.15
N ASP A 141 20.81 2.84 -8.43
CA ASP A 141 19.86 3.18 -9.49
C ASP A 141 18.49 2.54 -9.27
N GLU A 142 18.46 1.28 -8.82
CA GLU A 142 17.21 0.60 -8.43
C GLU A 142 16.52 1.29 -7.26
N ALA A 143 17.28 1.80 -6.28
CA ALA A 143 16.72 2.56 -5.16
C ALA A 143 16.11 3.90 -5.63
N PHE A 144 16.77 4.60 -6.56
CA PHE A 144 16.20 5.79 -7.20
C PHE A 144 14.95 5.46 -8.03
N ALA A 145 14.95 4.34 -8.75
CA ALA A 145 13.78 3.87 -9.48
C ALA A 145 12.62 3.54 -8.53
N MET A 146 12.88 2.94 -7.37
CA MET A 146 11.87 2.70 -6.32
C MET A 146 11.26 4.02 -5.81
N LEU A 147 12.09 5.04 -5.55
CA LEU A 147 11.63 6.37 -5.19
C LEU A 147 10.76 6.97 -6.32
N GLY A 148 11.16 6.81 -7.59
CA GLY A 148 10.40 7.22 -8.76
C GLY A 148 9.10 6.46 -8.99
N ARG A 149 8.93 5.26 -8.43
CA ARG A 149 7.64 4.53 -8.41
C ARG A 149 6.72 5.00 -7.26
N GLY A 150 7.23 5.82 -6.33
CA GLY A 150 6.49 6.30 -5.17
C GLY A 150 6.35 5.27 -4.05
N GLU A 151 7.20 4.23 -4.04
CA GLU A 151 7.18 3.16 -3.03
C GLU A 151 7.93 3.57 -1.75
N THR A 152 7.54 4.71 -1.15
CA THR A 152 8.30 5.37 -0.09
C THR A 152 7.76 5.15 1.33
N VAL A 153 6.83 4.21 1.52
CA VAL A 153 6.36 3.84 2.86
C VAL A 153 7.56 3.43 3.71
N GLY A 154 7.76 4.07 4.86
CA GLY A 154 8.93 3.82 5.72
C GLY A 154 10.25 4.40 5.22
N VAL A 155 10.26 5.26 4.20
CA VAL A 155 11.45 5.99 3.73
C VAL A 155 11.45 7.40 4.31
N PHE A 156 12.54 7.78 4.96
CA PHE A 156 12.61 9.01 5.75
C PHE A 156 12.26 10.28 4.94
N GLN A 157 11.46 11.18 5.54
CA GLN A 157 10.95 12.46 4.99
C GLN A 157 9.95 12.36 3.84
N VAL A 158 9.87 11.24 3.13
CA VAL A 158 9.12 11.15 1.87
C VAL A 158 7.91 10.20 1.91
N GLU A 159 7.38 9.92 3.11
CA GLU A 159 6.29 8.95 3.31
C GLU A 159 4.89 9.49 2.94
N SER A 160 4.70 10.81 2.94
CA SER A 160 3.36 11.40 2.73
C SER A 160 2.85 11.15 1.30
N GLY A 161 1.55 10.89 1.14
CA GLY A 161 0.95 10.59 -0.16
C GLY A 161 1.18 11.65 -1.24
N GLY A 162 1.15 12.93 -0.87
CA GLY A 162 1.46 14.00 -1.83
C GLY A 162 2.95 14.05 -2.22
N MET A 163 3.86 13.70 -1.30
CA MET A 163 5.29 13.56 -1.63
C MET A 163 5.53 12.35 -2.53
N GLN A 164 4.84 11.23 -2.30
CA GLN A 164 4.87 10.05 -3.18
C GLN A 164 4.41 10.41 -4.60
N GLN A 165 3.35 11.21 -4.73
CA GLN A 165 2.90 11.69 -6.04
C GLN A 165 3.93 12.61 -6.69
N MET A 166 4.55 13.51 -5.91
CA MET A 166 5.62 14.36 -6.40
C MET A 166 6.80 13.55 -6.93
N LEU A 167 7.27 12.55 -6.19
CA LEU A 167 8.39 11.70 -6.61
C LEU A 167 8.06 10.86 -7.83
N ARG A 168 6.81 10.38 -7.97
CA ARG A 168 6.33 9.71 -9.20
C ARG A 168 6.37 10.62 -10.42
N GLY A 169 6.06 11.90 -10.24
CA GLY A 169 6.20 12.92 -11.27
C GLY A 169 7.65 13.28 -11.55
N MET A 170 8.50 13.37 -10.53
CA MET A 170 9.90 13.77 -10.67
C MET A 170 10.77 12.67 -11.28
N ARG A 171 10.56 11.40 -10.90
CA ARG A 171 11.41 10.25 -11.29
C ARG A 171 12.90 10.54 -11.05
N PRO A 172 13.29 10.78 -9.77
CA PRO A 172 14.65 11.18 -9.44
C PRO A 172 15.67 10.13 -9.91
N LYS A 173 16.78 10.57 -10.49
CA LYS A 173 17.87 9.69 -10.95
C LYS A 173 19.19 9.88 -10.18
N GLN A 174 19.31 11.00 -9.47
CA GLN A 174 20.52 11.40 -8.77
C GLN A 174 20.19 12.03 -7.42
N PHE A 175 21.18 12.08 -6.54
CA PHE A 175 21.05 12.59 -5.17
C PHE A 175 20.51 14.02 -5.12
N GLU A 176 20.98 14.89 -5.99
CA GLU A 176 20.59 16.30 -6.13
C GLU A 176 19.08 16.46 -6.36
N ASN A 177 18.44 15.52 -7.07
CA ASN A 177 17.00 15.55 -7.28
C ASN A 177 16.23 15.37 -5.96
N ILE A 178 16.73 14.57 -5.03
CA ILE A 178 16.11 14.38 -3.71
C ILE A 178 16.26 15.63 -2.86
N ILE A 179 17.43 16.28 -2.90
CA ILE A 179 17.64 17.58 -2.23
C ILE A 179 16.62 18.60 -2.73
N ALA A 180 16.47 18.71 -4.06
CA ALA A 180 15.50 19.61 -4.68
C ALA A 180 14.06 19.25 -4.31
N GLY A 181 13.68 17.96 -4.35
CA GLY A 181 12.35 17.49 -3.95
C GLY A 181 11.96 17.88 -2.52
N ILE A 182 12.85 17.65 -1.55
CA ILE A 182 12.63 18.02 -0.13
C ILE A 182 12.54 19.55 0.06
N SER A 183 13.23 20.31 -0.79
CA SER A 183 13.26 21.77 -0.73
C SER A 183 12.02 22.40 -1.36
N LEU A 184 11.59 21.89 -2.51
CA LEU A 184 10.49 22.43 -3.31
C LEU A 184 9.10 22.02 -2.82
N TYR A 185 8.96 20.86 -2.16
CA TYR A 185 7.67 20.35 -1.71
C TYR A 185 7.15 21.09 -0.46
N ARG A 186 6.78 22.37 -0.64
CA ARG A 186 6.27 23.27 0.41
C ARG A 186 5.28 24.26 -0.18
N PRO A 187 4.34 24.79 0.62
CA PRO A 187 3.42 25.84 0.15
C PRO A 187 4.19 27.05 -0.40
N GLY A 188 3.97 27.40 -1.67
CA GLY A 188 4.73 28.41 -2.41
C GLY A 188 5.62 27.80 -3.50
N PRO A 189 6.79 27.22 -3.17
CA PRO A 189 7.71 26.68 -4.18
C PRO A 189 7.20 25.41 -4.88
N MET A 190 6.13 24.78 -4.37
CA MET A 190 5.49 23.63 -5.00
C MET A 190 5.03 23.90 -6.45
N ASP A 191 4.68 25.15 -6.78
CA ASP A 191 4.27 25.56 -8.12
C ASP A 191 5.40 25.43 -9.17
N PHE A 192 6.67 25.38 -8.73
CA PHE A 192 7.81 25.18 -9.62
C PHE A 192 8.13 23.72 -9.90
N ILE A 193 7.56 22.77 -9.14
CA ILE A 193 7.81 21.35 -9.32
C ILE A 193 7.47 20.86 -10.73
N PRO A 194 6.33 21.25 -11.34
CA PRO A 194 6.04 20.87 -12.73
C PRO A 194 7.09 21.35 -13.73
N THR A 195 7.57 22.59 -13.57
CA THR A 195 8.63 23.16 -14.43
C THR A 195 9.97 22.46 -14.20
N TYR A 196 10.32 22.18 -12.95
CA TYR A 196 11.50 21.39 -12.60
C TYR A 196 11.44 20.01 -13.26
N ASN A 197 10.30 19.32 -13.21
CA ASN A 197 10.12 17.99 -13.79
C ASN A 197 10.24 18.01 -15.31
N ARG A 198 9.60 18.96 -16.01
CA ARG A 198 9.74 19.08 -17.48
C ARG A 198 11.19 19.28 -17.92
N ARG A 199 11.94 20.11 -17.21
CA ARG A 199 13.37 20.35 -17.50
C ARG A 199 14.25 19.14 -17.15
N LEU A 200 13.93 18.44 -16.06
CA LEU A 200 14.60 17.19 -15.68
C LEU A 200 14.36 16.06 -16.71
N HIS A 201 13.22 16.08 -17.40
CA HIS A 201 12.84 15.10 -18.41
C HIS A 201 13.19 15.54 -19.84
N ASP A 202 13.93 16.64 -20.00
CA ASP A 202 14.32 17.22 -21.29
C ASP A 202 13.11 17.60 -22.18
N GLU A 203 11.94 17.85 -21.58
CA GLU A 203 10.71 18.30 -22.27
C GLU A 203 10.66 19.83 -22.44
N GLU A 204 11.47 20.56 -21.67
CA GLU A 204 11.59 22.03 -21.70
C GLU A 204 13.08 22.40 -21.62
N GLU A 205 13.56 23.27 -22.53
CA GLU A 205 14.95 23.74 -22.48
C GLU A 205 15.19 24.64 -21.26
N THR A 206 16.39 24.51 -20.66
CA THR A 206 16.77 25.35 -19.52
C THR A 206 17.33 26.68 -20.00
N GLU A 207 16.53 27.74 -19.88
CA GLU A 207 16.98 29.11 -20.16
C GLU A 207 17.64 29.75 -18.93
N TYR A 208 18.84 30.30 -19.11
CA TYR A 208 19.54 31.09 -18.09
C TYR A 208 19.51 32.57 -18.45
N ARG A 209 19.23 33.44 -17.47
CA ARG A 209 19.26 34.91 -17.67
C ARG A 209 20.65 35.45 -18.01
N HIS A 210 21.70 34.71 -17.67
CA HIS A 210 23.09 35.05 -17.95
C HIS A 210 23.97 33.78 -17.97
N PRO A 211 24.99 33.67 -18.84
CA PRO A 211 25.83 32.46 -18.94
C PRO A 211 26.49 32.03 -17.63
N LYS A 212 26.91 32.97 -16.79
CA LYS A 212 27.50 32.65 -15.47
C LYS A 212 26.53 31.92 -14.53
N LEU A 213 25.22 32.11 -14.69
CA LEU A 213 24.22 31.43 -13.85
C LEU A 213 24.17 29.93 -14.11
N GLU A 214 24.59 29.46 -15.28
CA GLU A 214 24.59 28.04 -15.62
C GLU A 214 25.40 27.23 -14.59
N SER A 215 26.60 27.69 -14.23
CA SER A 215 27.44 26.99 -13.26
C SER A 215 26.81 26.85 -11.86
N ILE A 216 25.91 27.75 -11.48
CA ILE A 216 25.27 27.81 -10.16
C ILE A 216 23.91 27.08 -10.16
N LEU A 217 23.15 27.20 -11.25
CA LEU A 217 21.76 26.75 -11.35
C LEU A 217 21.59 25.48 -12.20
N LYS A 218 22.67 24.94 -12.77
CA LYS A 218 22.62 23.68 -13.56
C LYS A 218 22.04 22.52 -12.76
N GLU A 219 22.40 22.41 -11.49
CA GLU A 219 21.88 21.37 -10.59
C GLU A 219 20.35 21.46 -10.39
N THR A 220 19.79 22.66 -10.49
CA THR A 220 18.37 22.93 -10.27
C THR A 220 17.63 23.34 -11.55
N TYR A 221 18.20 23.03 -12.71
CA TYR A 221 17.62 23.29 -14.03
C TYR A 221 17.17 24.76 -14.20
N GLY A 222 18.02 25.71 -13.79
CA GLY A 222 17.79 27.15 -13.93
C GLY A 222 16.81 27.74 -12.90
N ILE A 223 16.33 26.97 -11.93
CA ILE A 223 15.39 27.44 -10.89
C ILE A 223 16.18 27.78 -9.62
N LEU A 224 15.92 28.94 -9.01
CA LEU A 224 16.50 29.31 -7.71
C LEU A 224 15.78 28.56 -6.58
N VAL A 225 16.48 27.61 -5.95
CA VAL A 225 15.90 26.79 -4.87
C VAL A 225 16.60 27.06 -3.53
N TYR A 226 17.91 27.28 -3.57
CA TYR A 226 18.73 27.29 -2.35
C TYR A 226 19.19 28.70 -1.94
N GLN A 227 19.32 28.91 -0.62
CA GLN A 227 19.90 30.13 -0.05
C GLN A 227 21.38 30.31 -0.44
N GLU A 228 22.08 29.20 -0.62
CA GLU A 228 23.48 29.15 -1.05
C GLU A 228 23.63 29.57 -2.51
N GLN A 229 22.66 29.23 -3.38
CA GLN A 229 22.65 29.72 -4.77
C GLN A 229 22.52 31.24 -4.82
N ILE A 230 21.66 31.84 -3.98
CA ILE A 230 21.52 33.30 -3.88
C ILE A 230 22.86 33.95 -3.48
N GLN A 231 23.59 33.34 -2.54
CA GLN A 231 24.90 33.83 -2.12
C GLN A 231 25.96 33.69 -3.22
N GLN A 232 25.98 32.57 -3.95
CA GLN A 232 26.87 32.35 -5.09
C GLN A 232 26.58 33.34 -6.21
N VAL A 233 25.30 33.58 -6.55
CA VAL A 233 24.92 34.58 -7.55
C VAL A 233 25.41 35.97 -7.14
N ALA A 234 25.21 36.37 -5.89
CA ALA A 234 25.68 37.66 -5.40
C ALA A 234 27.21 37.80 -5.48
N SER A 235 27.94 36.74 -5.14
CA SER A 235 29.41 36.76 -5.13
C SER A 235 29.99 36.74 -6.55
N GLU A 236 29.56 35.81 -7.40
CA GLU A 236 30.15 35.56 -8.72
C GLU A 236 29.69 36.54 -9.81
N LEU A 237 28.45 37.03 -9.73
CA LEU A 237 27.89 37.95 -10.73
C LEU A 237 27.94 39.41 -10.29
N PHE A 238 28.04 39.70 -8.99
CA PHE A 238 27.98 41.07 -8.48
C PHE A 238 29.14 41.44 -7.53
N GLY A 239 30.13 40.54 -7.35
CA GLY A 239 31.35 40.82 -6.59
C GLY A 239 31.12 41.04 -5.10
N TYR A 240 30.10 40.39 -4.52
CA TYR A 240 29.90 40.38 -3.07
C TYR A 240 30.97 39.54 -2.36
N GLU A 241 31.47 40.05 -1.23
CA GLU A 241 32.17 39.22 -0.24
C GLU A 241 31.18 38.25 0.42
N LEU A 242 31.63 37.07 0.85
CA LEU A 242 30.76 36.03 1.45
C LEU A 242 29.96 36.56 2.66
N GLY A 243 30.57 37.42 3.48
CA GLY A 243 29.88 38.05 4.61
C GLY A 243 28.81 39.07 4.18
N GLU A 244 29.04 39.79 3.08
CA GLU A 244 28.04 40.71 2.49
C GLU A 244 26.88 39.93 1.86
N ALA A 245 27.16 38.77 1.26
CA ALA A 245 26.15 37.89 0.66
C ALA A 245 25.18 37.32 1.71
N ASP A 246 25.66 36.95 2.90
CA ASP A 246 24.76 36.54 4.01
C ASP A 246 23.93 37.72 4.54
N LEU A 247 24.49 38.94 4.59
CA LEU A 247 23.71 40.13 4.94
C LEU A 247 22.58 40.38 3.94
N MET A 248 22.86 40.20 2.65
CA MET A 248 21.85 40.28 1.59
C MET A 248 20.77 39.20 1.78
N ARG A 249 21.16 37.93 1.98
CA ARG A 249 20.24 36.83 2.28
C ARG A 249 19.32 37.17 3.46
N ARG A 250 19.87 37.71 4.55
CA ARG A 250 19.09 38.11 5.74
C ARG A 250 18.14 39.29 5.45
N ALA A 251 18.58 40.28 4.67
CA ALA A 251 17.75 41.43 4.29
C ALA A 251 16.56 40.98 3.45
N VAL A 252 16.83 40.08 2.50
CA VAL A 252 15.87 39.45 1.61
C VAL A 252 14.86 38.60 2.39
N SER A 253 15.29 37.77 3.35
CA SER A 253 14.38 37.00 4.21
C SER A 253 13.53 37.85 5.16
N LYS A 254 14.02 39.02 5.60
CA LYS A 254 13.32 39.89 6.57
C LYS A 254 12.36 40.90 5.93
N LYS A 255 12.26 40.95 4.59
CA LYS A 255 11.41 41.88 3.82
C LYS A 255 11.52 43.34 4.27
N LYS A 256 12.72 43.78 4.60
CA LYS A 256 12.95 45.19 4.91
C LYS A 256 13.04 45.95 3.60
N GLU A 257 11.95 46.58 3.20
CA GLU A 257 11.81 47.33 1.94
C GLU A 257 12.99 48.31 1.71
N LYS A 258 13.45 48.98 2.77
CA LYS A 258 14.63 49.86 2.73
C LYS A 258 15.95 49.14 2.42
N ASP A 259 16.13 47.94 2.95
CA ASP A 259 17.35 47.16 2.74
C ASP A 259 17.34 46.49 1.36
N LEU A 260 16.17 46.02 0.90
CA LEU A 260 15.97 45.47 -0.45
C LEU A 260 16.29 46.50 -1.54
N LEU A 261 15.75 47.72 -1.42
CA LEU A 261 16.05 48.80 -2.37
C LEU A 261 17.55 49.13 -2.42
N LYS A 262 18.22 49.12 -1.25
CA LYS A 262 19.67 49.32 -1.16
C LYS A 262 20.43 48.23 -1.92
N HIS A 263 20.04 46.96 -1.75
CA HIS A 263 20.66 45.85 -2.47
C HIS A 263 20.35 45.90 -3.98
N LYS A 264 19.13 46.30 -4.39
CA LYS A 264 18.78 46.48 -5.81
C LYS A 264 19.68 47.52 -6.48
N SER A 265 19.93 48.66 -5.81
CA SER A 265 20.87 49.67 -6.33
C SER A 265 22.29 49.14 -6.50
N ILE A 266 22.78 48.33 -5.55
CA ILE A 266 24.12 47.72 -5.63
C ILE A 266 24.21 46.73 -6.80
N PHE A 267 23.15 45.95 -7.05
CA PHE A 267 23.08 45.01 -8.17
C PHE A 267 23.17 45.73 -9.53
N LEU A 268 22.43 46.84 -9.69
CA LEU A 268 22.45 47.63 -10.92
C LEU A 268 23.79 48.36 -11.13
N GLU A 269 24.47 48.77 -10.05
CA GLU A 269 25.78 49.42 -10.13
C GLU A 269 26.91 48.42 -10.43
N ARG A 270 26.93 47.27 -9.72
CA ARG A 270 28.00 46.27 -9.81
C ARG A 270 27.80 45.25 -10.95
N GLY A 271 26.58 45.07 -11.44
CA GLY A 271 26.27 44.13 -12.54
C GLY A 271 27.12 44.39 -13.79
N PRO A 272 27.09 45.61 -14.36
CA PRO A 272 27.87 45.96 -15.55
C PRO A 272 29.38 45.83 -15.34
N GLN A 273 29.86 46.07 -14.12
CA GLN A 273 31.28 45.94 -13.76
C GLN A 273 31.76 44.49 -13.80
N ASN A 274 30.83 43.53 -13.65
CA ASN A 274 31.08 42.09 -13.62
C ASN A 274 30.60 41.36 -14.89
N GLY A 275 30.23 42.11 -15.93
CA GLY A 275 29.83 41.59 -17.24
C GLY A 275 28.35 41.19 -17.35
N VAL A 276 27.50 41.61 -16.40
CA VAL A 276 26.03 41.41 -16.45
C VAL A 276 25.38 42.70 -16.93
N ASP A 277 24.58 42.64 -17.99
CA ASP A 277 23.84 43.80 -18.49
C ASP A 277 22.77 44.25 -17.48
N VAL A 278 22.39 45.53 -17.54
CA VAL A 278 21.48 46.15 -16.57
C VAL A 278 20.10 45.47 -16.58
N GLU A 279 19.62 45.03 -17.75
CA GLU A 279 18.32 44.35 -17.87
C GLU A 279 18.36 42.95 -17.25
N ALA A 280 19.41 42.16 -17.50
CA ALA A 280 19.59 40.88 -16.81
C ALA A 280 19.80 41.06 -15.31
N ALA A 281 20.54 42.08 -14.86
CA ALA A 281 20.76 42.36 -13.44
C ALA A 281 19.45 42.66 -12.71
N GLU A 282 18.54 43.42 -13.33
CA GLU A 282 17.21 43.69 -12.79
C GLU A 282 16.36 42.41 -12.71
N LYS A 283 16.29 41.63 -13.80
CA LYS A 283 15.52 40.36 -13.81
C LYS A 283 16.05 39.36 -12.78
N ILE A 284 17.37 39.23 -12.65
CA ILE A 284 18.00 38.36 -11.64
C ILE A 284 17.65 38.81 -10.23
N PHE A 285 17.63 40.12 -9.97
CA PHE A 285 17.24 40.64 -8.66
C PHE A 285 15.75 40.38 -8.37
N ASP A 286 14.87 40.59 -9.35
CA ASP A 286 13.44 40.32 -9.21
C ASP A 286 13.17 38.81 -8.96
N ASP A 287 13.91 37.92 -9.65
CA ASP A 287 13.89 36.48 -9.37
C ASP A 287 14.33 36.19 -7.92
N ILE A 288 15.44 36.77 -7.45
CA ILE A 288 15.92 36.61 -6.07
C ILE A 288 14.88 37.12 -5.04
N GLU A 289 14.24 38.26 -5.29
CA GLU A 289 13.22 38.82 -4.40
C GLU A 289 11.98 37.94 -4.32
N PHE A 290 11.56 37.35 -5.46
CA PHE A 290 10.44 36.42 -5.48
C PHE A 290 10.78 35.14 -4.68
N PHE A 291 11.95 34.55 -4.93
CA PHE A 291 12.40 33.30 -4.31
C PHE A 291 12.89 33.44 -2.86
N ALA A 292 13.26 34.63 -2.43
CA ALA A 292 13.57 35.02 -1.05
C ALA A 292 12.71 34.38 0.04
N ASN A 293 11.42 34.28 -0.27
CA ASN A 293 10.36 33.81 0.62
C ASN A 293 10.39 32.29 0.81
N TYR A 294 11.02 31.59 -0.12
CA TYR A 294 10.91 30.16 -0.31
C TYR A 294 12.27 29.47 -0.41
N GLY A 295 13.37 30.24 -0.48
CA GLY A 295 14.73 29.74 -0.55
C GLY A 295 15.06 28.85 0.65
N PHE A 296 15.48 27.63 0.37
CA PHE A 296 15.76 26.63 1.39
C PHE A 296 17.26 26.50 1.68
N ASN A 297 17.62 26.10 2.89
CA ASN A 297 19.03 25.90 3.24
C ASN A 297 19.51 24.56 2.66
N LYS A 298 20.46 24.60 1.72
CA LYS A 298 20.94 23.41 1.01
C LYS A 298 21.66 22.44 1.94
N SER A 299 22.48 22.93 2.87
CA SER A 299 23.22 22.04 3.78
C SER A 299 22.29 21.16 4.61
N HIS A 300 21.26 21.74 5.21
CA HIS A 300 20.23 21.01 5.95
C HIS A 300 19.43 20.07 5.04
N ALA A 301 19.10 20.50 3.82
CA ALA A 301 18.40 19.64 2.86
C ALA A 301 19.24 18.42 2.46
N ALA A 302 20.53 18.63 2.21
CA ALA A 302 21.46 17.60 1.79
C ALA A 302 21.67 16.56 2.90
N ASP A 303 21.90 16.99 4.15
CA ASP A 303 22.11 16.05 5.27
C ASP A 303 20.90 15.14 5.50
N TYR A 304 19.69 15.68 5.35
CA TYR A 304 18.45 14.88 5.45
C TYR A 304 18.22 14.01 4.22
N ALA A 305 18.59 14.50 3.02
CA ALA A 305 18.52 13.71 1.79
C ALA A 305 19.44 12.48 1.84
N ILE A 306 20.59 12.56 2.53
CA ILE A 306 21.46 11.39 2.77
C ILE A 306 20.65 10.29 3.46
N LEU A 307 19.97 10.63 4.57
CA LEU A 307 19.15 9.67 5.31
C LEU A 307 17.98 9.14 4.46
N THR A 308 17.36 9.98 3.62
CA THR A 308 16.31 9.55 2.69
C THR A 308 16.80 8.52 1.68
N VAL A 309 17.95 8.76 1.03
CA VAL A 309 18.49 7.81 0.05
C VAL A 309 19.03 6.55 0.73
N GLN A 310 19.69 6.67 1.88
CA GLN A 310 20.17 5.50 2.63
C GLN A 310 19.01 4.60 3.09
N THR A 311 17.92 5.19 3.59
CA THR A 311 16.72 4.41 3.97
C THR A 311 16.04 3.79 2.74
N ALA A 312 15.98 4.49 1.62
CA ALA A 312 15.48 3.93 0.36
C ALA A 312 16.34 2.76 -0.15
N PHE A 313 17.67 2.90 -0.07
CA PHE A 313 18.62 1.86 -0.46
C PHE A 313 18.44 0.58 0.37
N LEU A 314 18.39 0.71 1.70
CA LEU A 314 18.18 -0.45 2.58
C LEU A 314 16.81 -1.09 2.37
N LYS A 315 15.76 -0.29 2.15
CA LYS A 315 14.43 -0.83 1.83
C LYS A 315 14.40 -1.60 0.51
N CYS A 316 15.08 -1.11 -0.52
CA CYS A 316 15.08 -1.73 -1.84
C CYS A 316 15.79 -3.09 -1.84
N HIS A 317 16.94 -3.18 -1.16
CA HIS A 317 17.84 -4.34 -1.25
C HIS A 317 17.80 -5.29 -0.05
N TYR A 318 17.41 -4.78 1.12
CA TYR A 318 17.28 -5.54 2.36
C TYR A 318 15.91 -5.30 3.00
N PRO A 319 14.81 -5.56 2.27
CA PRO A 319 13.47 -5.18 2.70
C PRO A 319 13.06 -5.89 4.01
N ALA A 320 13.40 -7.17 4.18
CA ALA A 320 13.05 -7.91 5.41
C ALA A 320 13.74 -7.34 6.65
N GLU A 321 15.05 -7.03 6.55
CA GLU A 321 15.86 -6.47 7.62
C GLU A 321 15.46 -5.02 7.93
N TYR A 322 15.26 -4.20 6.90
CA TYR A 322 14.86 -2.82 7.06
C TYR A 322 13.45 -2.68 7.64
N MET A 323 12.49 -3.46 7.15
CA MET A 323 11.11 -3.45 7.67
C MET A 323 11.04 -3.99 9.10
N THR A 324 11.82 -5.00 9.46
CA THR A 324 11.92 -5.49 10.85
C THR A 324 12.45 -4.40 11.79
N ALA A 325 13.46 -3.64 11.34
CA ALA A 325 14.00 -2.52 12.11
C ALA A 325 12.97 -1.38 12.27
N LEU A 326 12.22 -1.05 11.22
CA LEU A 326 11.12 -0.07 11.27
C LEU A 326 10.04 -0.46 12.27
N LEU A 327 9.53 -1.70 12.15
CA LEU A 327 8.51 -2.26 13.05
C LEU A 327 8.98 -2.25 14.51
N THR A 328 10.25 -2.58 14.74
CA THR A 328 10.84 -2.58 16.07
C THR A 328 10.89 -1.20 16.71
N VAL A 329 11.34 -0.18 15.97
CA VAL A 329 11.47 1.19 16.52
C VAL A 329 10.12 1.86 16.69
N GLN A 330 9.14 1.53 15.85
CA GLN A 330 7.80 2.12 15.88
C GLN A 330 6.78 1.20 16.56
N ARG A 331 7.22 0.19 17.32
CA ARG A 331 6.35 -0.84 17.94
C ARG A 331 5.27 -0.28 18.85
N ASP A 332 5.51 0.89 19.45
CA ASP A 332 4.57 1.55 20.36
C ASP A 332 3.47 2.35 19.61
N ASP A 333 3.61 2.52 18.29
CA ASP A 333 2.64 3.20 17.42
C ASP A 333 1.88 2.18 16.56
N SER A 334 0.75 1.70 17.08
CA SER A 334 -0.07 0.69 16.41
C SER A 334 -0.54 1.11 15.01
N SER A 335 -0.71 2.41 14.76
CA SER A 335 -1.13 2.91 13.45
C SER A 335 -0.04 2.72 12.39
N LYS A 336 1.21 3.05 12.74
CA LYS A 336 2.36 2.85 11.85
C LYS A 336 2.72 1.39 11.69
N VAL A 337 2.62 0.60 12.76
CA VAL A 337 2.82 -0.85 12.70
C VAL A 337 1.88 -1.47 11.67
N ALA A 338 0.59 -1.11 11.68
CA ALA A 338 -0.37 -1.57 10.67
C ALA A 338 0.05 -1.20 9.24
N THR A 339 0.43 0.07 9.00
CA THR A 339 0.91 0.54 7.69
C THR A 339 2.16 -0.22 7.22
N PHE A 340 3.14 -0.45 8.10
CA PHE A 340 4.35 -1.17 7.73
C PHE A 340 4.11 -2.67 7.51
N MET A 341 3.16 -3.27 8.23
CA MET A 341 2.76 -4.65 8.00
C MET A 341 2.08 -4.84 6.64
N GLU A 342 1.20 -3.91 6.25
CA GLU A 342 0.64 -3.89 4.89
C GLU A 342 1.73 -3.77 3.83
N GLU A 343 2.72 -2.93 4.07
CA GLU A 343 3.88 -2.80 3.18
C GLU A 343 4.71 -4.09 3.11
N CYS A 344 4.91 -4.79 4.23
CA CYS A 344 5.57 -6.09 4.26
C CYS A 344 4.81 -7.11 3.39
N ARG A 345 3.48 -7.13 3.45
CA ARG A 345 2.65 -7.99 2.58
C ARG A 345 2.80 -7.63 1.12
N ARG A 346 2.78 -6.33 0.79
CA ARG A 346 3.00 -5.85 -0.59
C ARG A 346 4.35 -6.31 -1.14
N LEU A 347 5.38 -6.31 -0.29
CA LEU A 347 6.73 -6.79 -0.60
C LEU A 347 6.85 -8.33 -0.60
N GLY A 348 5.79 -9.07 -0.27
CA GLY A 348 5.80 -10.53 -0.20
C GLY A 348 6.54 -11.10 1.00
N ILE A 349 6.75 -10.32 2.06
CA ILE A 349 7.42 -10.75 3.29
C ILE A 349 6.39 -11.41 4.22
N PRO A 350 6.54 -12.71 4.58
CA PRO A 350 5.65 -13.37 5.50
C PRO A 350 5.69 -12.74 6.90
N ILE A 351 4.52 -12.47 7.47
CA ILE A 351 4.39 -11.99 8.85
C ILE A 351 3.90 -13.15 9.71
N LEU A 352 4.67 -13.49 10.74
CA LEU A 352 4.36 -14.60 11.64
C LEU A 352 3.75 -14.05 12.94
N PRO A 353 2.68 -14.68 13.46
CA PRO A 353 2.02 -14.24 14.69
C PRO A 353 2.96 -14.31 15.90
N PRO A 354 2.66 -13.59 16.99
CA PRO A 354 3.45 -13.73 18.21
C PRO A 354 3.39 -15.18 18.73
N ASP A 355 4.48 -15.65 19.33
CA ASP A 355 4.59 -16.98 19.95
C ASP A 355 5.52 -16.88 21.16
N VAL A 356 5.09 -17.33 22.35
CA VAL A 356 5.92 -17.30 23.55
C VAL A 356 7.20 -18.13 23.43
N ASN A 357 7.23 -19.14 22.55
CA ASN A 357 8.39 -20.00 22.34
C ASN A 357 9.39 -19.43 21.32
N ALA A 358 8.94 -18.59 20.38
CA ALA A 358 9.80 -18.06 19.31
C ALA A 358 10.01 -16.54 19.37
N SER A 359 9.00 -15.75 19.75
CA SER A 359 9.05 -14.28 19.72
C SER A 359 9.99 -13.69 20.76
N LEU A 360 10.68 -12.61 20.41
CA LEU A 360 11.42 -11.75 21.35
C LEU A 360 10.56 -10.58 21.81
N LEU A 361 11.13 -9.65 22.60
CA LEU A 361 10.45 -8.38 22.92
C LEU A 361 10.19 -7.57 21.65
N ASP A 362 11.24 -7.40 20.85
CA ASP A 362 11.22 -6.70 19.56
C ASP A 362 10.83 -7.66 18.43
N PHE A 363 10.47 -7.11 17.28
CA PHE A 363 10.32 -7.89 16.06
C PHE A 363 11.67 -8.50 15.67
N ASP A 364 11.65 -9.72 15.15
CA ASP A 364 12.85 -10.41 14.70
C ASP A 364 12.56 -11.21 13.42
N ILE A 365 13.61 -11.57 12.70
CA ILE A 365 13.51 -12.36 11.48
C ILE A 365 13.64 -13.82 11.84
N GLN A 366 12.72 -14.65 11.35
CA GLN A 366 12.75 -16.09 11.49
C GLN A 366 12.87 -16.76 10.11
N PRO A 367 13.85 -17.67 9.91
CA PRO A 367 13.90 -18.49 8.72
C PRO A 367 12.74 -19.51 8.73
N LEU A 368 11.98 -19.57 7.64
CA LEU A 368 10.96 -20.59 7.38
C LEU A 368 11.55 -21.77 6.59
N GLN A 369 10.78 -22.86 6.55
CA GLN A 369 11.02 -23.96 5.60
C GLN A 369 10.98 -23.34 4.19
N ASP A 370 11.93 -23.71 3.32
CA ASP A 370 12.18 -23.16 1.96
C ASP A 370 13.11 -21.94 1.86
N GLY A 371 13.78 -21.55 2.96
CA GLY A 371 14.78 -20.47 2.92
C GLY A 371 14.20 -19.05 2.86
N VAL A 372 12.87 -18.93 2.82
CA VAL A 372 12.14 -17.66 2.96
C VAL A 372 12.28 -17.16 4.40
N ARG A 373 12.49 -15.85 4.56
CA ARG A 373 12.59 -15.19 5.86
C ARG A 373 11.28 -14.47 6.17
N GLY A 374 10.69 -14.80 7.32
CA GLY A 374 9.47 -14.16 7.82
C GLY A 374 9.78 -13.25 8.99
N ILE A 375 8.96 -12.21 9.18
CA ILE A 375 9.06 -11.31 10.33
C ILE A 375 8.17 -11.85 11.44
N ARG A 376 8.76 -12.25 12.56
CA ARG A 376 8.06 -12.70 13.75
C ARG A 376 7.62 -11.51 14.60
N PHE A 377 6.36 -11.50 15.00
CA PHE A 377 5.81 -10.44 15.83
C PHE A 377 6.52 -10.36 17.20
N GLY A 378 6.94 -9.15 17.59
CA GLY A 378 7.52 -8.90 18.90
C GLY A 378 6.46 -8.88 20.00
N LEU A 379 6.70 -9.54 21.14
CA LEU A 379 5.74 -9.61 22.24
C LEU A 379 5.40 -8.22 22.81
N ALA A 380 6.34 -7.28 22.79
CA ALA A 380 6.14 -5.93 23.31
C ALA A 380 5.26 -5.05 22.43
N ALA A 381 5.02 -5.44 21.16
CA ALA A 381 4.10 -4.74 20.26
C ALA A 381 2.63 -5.11 20.51
N VAL A 382 2.35 -6.10 21.36
CA VAL A 382 0.98 -6.48 21.74
C VAL A 382 0.42 -5.45 22.71
N LYS A 383 -0.76 -4.91 22.41
CA LYS A 383 -1.44 -3.96 23.29
C LYS A 383 -1.68 -4.59 24.68
N ASN A 384 -1.43 -3.81 25.72
CA ASN A 384 -1.46 -4.23 27.13
C ASN A 384 -0.32 -5.18 27.56
N ALA A 385 0.69 -5.44 26.72
CA ALA A 385 1.86 -6.23 27.09
C ALA A 385 3.05 -5.30 27.39
N GLY A 386 3.18 -4.88 28.64
CA GLY A 386 4.31 -4.05 29.07
C GLY A 386 5.62 -4.83 29.09
N VAL A 387 6.74 -4.19 28.74
CA VAL A 387 8.08 -4.81 28.72
C VAL A 387 8.42 -5.52 30.04
N ASN A 388 8.11 -4.89 31.18
CA ASN A 388 8.36 -5.46 32.51
C ASN A 388 7.57 -6.76 32.76
N ALA A 389 6.38 -6.89 32.18
CA ALA A 389 5.56 -8.10 32.29
C ALA A 389 6.06 -9.23 31.39
N LEU A 390 6.75 -8.91 30.30
CA LEU A 390 7.26 -9.87 29.32
C LEU A 390 8.67 -10.38 29.64
N GLN A 391 9.47 -9.58 30.35
CA GLN A 391 10.84 -9.94 30.70
C GLN A 391 10.95 -11.30 31.43
N PRO A 392 10.11 -11.61 32.45
CA PRO A 392 10.15 -12.90 33.13
C PRO A 392 9.91 -14.10 32.20
N ILE A 393 9.05 -13.94 31.18
CA ILE A 393 8.76 -14.99 30.19
C ILE A 393 9.99 -15.29 29.35
N ILE A 394 10.67 -14.24 28.89
CA ILE A 394 11.84 -14.38 28.01
C ILE A 394 13.04 -14.90 28.80
N ASP A 395 13.25 -14.40 30.02
CA ASP A 395 14.35 -14.83 30.89
C ASP A 395 14.21 -16.32 31.25
N ALA A 396 13.01 -16.77 31.63
CA ALA A 396 12.73 -18.18 31.88
C ALA A 396 13.00 -19.04 30.65
N ARG A 397 12.64 -18.57 29.44
CA ARG A 397 12.91 -19.27 28.19
C ARG A 397 14.39 -19.33 27.84
N LEU A 398 15.14 -18.25 28.05
CA LEU A 398 16.57 -18.20 27.78
C LEU A 398 17.38 -19.12 28.72
N GLN A 399 16.91 -19.33 29.95
CA GLN A 399 17.57 -20.20 30.92
C GLN A 399 17.29 -21.69 30.67
N ASP A 400 16.02 -22.07 30.51
CA ASP A 400 15.62 -23.49 30.48
C ASP A 400 15.09 -23.98 29.11
N GLY A 401 15.13 -23.15 28.07
CA GLY A 401 14.70 -23.48 26.71
C GLY A 401 13.20 -23.27 26.45
N ALA A 402 12.66 -23.83 25.37
CA ALA A 402 11.25 -23.68 25.01
C ALA A 402 10.31 -24.30 26.05
N PHE A 403 9.13 -23.69 26.24
CA PHE A 403 8.07 -24.21 27.09
C PHE A 403 7.37 -25.39 26.43
N ARG A 404 7.17 -26.47 27.19
CA ARG A 404 6.58 -27.71 26.67
C ARG A 404 5.06 -27.70 26.67
N ASP A 405 4.49 -27.24 27.77
CA ASP A 405 3.04 -27.20 28.02
C ASP A 405 2.69 -26.02 28.94
N LEU A 406 1.39 -25.82 29.19
CA LEU A 406 0.93 -24.75 30.09
C LEU A 406 1.41 -24.92 31.53
N GLU A 407 1.64 -26.14 31.99
CA GLU A 407 2.08 -26.41 33.36
C GLU A 407 3.53 -25.97 33.55
N ASP A 408 4.42 -26.33 32.61
CA ASP A 408 5.80 -25.88 32.52
C ASP A 408 5.89 -24.35 32.46
N PHE A 409 5.02 -23.72 31.65
CA PHE A 409 4.92 -22.26 31.59
C PHE A 409 4.55 -21.63 32.94
N CYS A 410 3.55 -22.18 33.65
CA CYS A 410 3.11 -21.64 34.94
C CYS A 410 4.13 -21.87 36.08
N LYS A 411 4.91 -22.95 36.02
CA LYS A 411 5.96 -23.26 37.00
C LYS A 411 7.19 -22.39 36.81
N ARG A 412 7.60 -22.15 35.56
CA ARG A 412 8.83 -21.40 35.23
C ARG A 412 8.65 -19.90 35.27
N VAL A 413 7.45 -19.40 34.95
CA VAL A 413 7.15 -17.96 34.94
C VAL A 413 6.23 -17.62 36.10
N ASP A 414 6.61 -16.63 36.91
CA ASP A 414 5.72 -16.08 37.94
C ASP A 414 4.65 -15.19 37.28
N LEU A 415 3.46 -15.77 37.06
CA LEU A 415 2.36 -15.09 36.37
C LEU A 415 1.80 -13.89 37.15
N ARG A 416 2.11 -13.76 38.45
CA ARG A 416 1.75 -12.57 39.26
C ARG A 416 2.43 -11.30 38.73
N GLN A 417 3.67 -11.43 38.22
CA GLN A 417 4.45 -10.33 37.65
C GLN A 417 3.99 -9.95 36.25
N VAL A 418 3.48 -10.93 35.49
CA VAL A 418 2.94 -10.73 34.14
C VAL A 418 1.57 -10.02 34.20
N GLY A 419 0.70 -10.48 35.10
CA GLY A 419 -0.64 -9.92 35.31
C GLY A 419 -1.69 -10.44 34.33
N LYS A 420 -2.94 -10.54 34.80
CA LYS A 420 -4.08 -11.14 34.07
C LYS A 420 -4.35 -10.49 32.72
N ARG A 421 -4.37 -9.16 32.66
CA ARG A 421 -4.66 -8.40 31.42
C ARG A 421 -3.64 -8.66 30.30
N THR A 422 -2.37 -8.81 30.66
CA THR A 422 -1.30 -9.11 29.69
C THR A 422 -1.43 -10.54 29.19
N LEU A 423 -1.69 -11.51 30.06
CA LEU A 423 -1.93 -12.91 29.66
C LEU A 423 -3.16 -13.06 28.77
N GLU A 424 -4.28 -12.41 29.11
CA GLU A 424 -5.47 -12.37 28.25
C GLU A 424 -5.14 -11.85 26.85
N SER A 425 -4.34 -10.78 26.78
CA SER A 425 -3.94 -10.20 25.50
C SER A 425 -3.05 -11.16 24.71
N LEU A 426 -2.08 -11.82 25.36
CA LEU A 426 -1.18 -12.81 24.74
C LEU A 426 -1.95 -14.04 24.20
N VAL A 427 -2.94 -14.54 24.94
CA VAL A 427 -3.76 -15.67 24.49
C VAL A 427 -4.62 -15.26 23.29
N LYS A 428 -5.25 -14.08 23.35
CA LYS A 428 -6.13 -13.57 22.28
C LYS A 428 -5.41 -13.39 20.95
N VAL A 429 -4.13 -13.01 20.98
CA VAL A 429 -3.29 -12.84 19.77
C VAL A 429 -2.60 -14.13 19.30
N GLY A 430 -2.89 -15.27 19.93
CA GLY A 430 -2.33 -16.57 19.53
C GLY A 430 -0.93 -16.88 20.07
N ALA A 431 -0.39 -16.07 21.00
CA ALA A 431 0.97 -16.30 21.51
C ALA A 431 1.13 -17.61 22.30
N LEU A 432 0.03 -18.16 22.85
CA LEU A 432 -0.01 -19.41 23.59
C LEU A 432 -0.70 -20.55 22.81
N GLU A 433 -0.88 -20.38 21.50
CA GLU A 433 -1.61 -21.34 20.65
C GLU A 433 -0.89 -22.70 20.56
N ALA A 434 0.42 -22.73 20.83
CA ALA A 434 1.21 -23.96 20.95
C ALA A 434 0.71 -24.92 22.07
N PHE A 435 -0.02 -24.42 23.06
CA PHE A 435 -0.47 -25.22 24.20
C PHE A 435 -1.96 -25.57 24.20
N GLY A 436 -2.75 -25.01 23.26
CA GLY A 436 -4.18 -25.25 23.16
C GLY A 436 -4.90 -24.13 22.40
N SER A 437 -6.18 -24.36 22.09
CA SER A 437 -6.98 -23.35 21.38
C SER A 437 -7.17 -22.09 22.24
N ARG A 438 -7.29 -20.91 21.61
CA ARG A 438 -7.46 -19.63 22.32
C ARG A 438 -8.60 -19.66 23.34
N GLY A 439 -9.73 -20.29 23.00
CA GLY A 439 -10.88 -20.46 23.91
C GLY A 439 -10.56 -21.32 25.14
N GLN A 440 -9.84 -22.43 24.97
CA GLN A 440 -9.42 -23.30 26.07
C GLN A 440 -8.47 -22.57 27.02
N VAL A 441 -7.44 -21.92 26.48
CA VAL A 441 -6.45 -21.22 27.31
C VAL A 441 -7.09 -20.02 28.02
N LEU A 442 -8.00 -19.28 27.37
CA LEU A 442 -8.76 -18.19 28.03
C LEU A 442 -9.61 -18.70 29.20
N GLY A 443 -10.28 -19.85 29.04
CA GLY A 443 -11.03 -20.49 30.11
C GLY A 443 -10.16 -20.99 31.26
N ALA A 444 -8.89 -21.30 30.99
CA ALA A 444 -7.92 -21.77 31.98
C ALA A 444 -7.19 -20.66 32.75
N LEU A 445 -7.27 -19.39 32.31
CA LEU A 445 -6.42 -18.30 32.81
C LEU A 445 -6.46 -18.12 34.33
N ASP A 446 -7.65 -18.13 34.94
CA ASP A 446 -7.78 -17.94 36.39
C ASP A 446 -7.18 -19.10 37.19
N ARG A 447 -7.23 -20.32 36.63
CA ARG A 447 -6.60 -21.51 37.22
C ARG A 447 -5.08 -21.46 37.07
N MET A 448 -4.59 -21.07 35.89
CA MET A 448 -3.16 -20.87 35.63
C MET A 448 -2.54 -19.86 36.60
N LEU A 449 -3.20 -18.71 36.80
CA LEU A 449 -2.76 -17.69 37.76
C LEU A 449 -2.71 -18.22 39.20
N SER A 450 -3.76 -18.96 39.60
CA SER A 450 -3.85 -19.53 40.96
C SER A 450 -2.80 -20.61 41.21
N PHE A 451 -2.56 -21.47 40.22
CA PHE A 451 -1.55 -22.53 40.27
C PHE A 451 -0.13 -21.95 40.33
N SER A 452 0.21 -21.03 39.43
CA SER A 452 1.53 -20.35 39.43
C SER A 452 1.78 -19.62 40.75
N ALA A 453 0.79 -18.87 41.25
CA ALA A 453 0.92 -18.15 42.51
C ALA A 453 1.17 -19.09 43.71
N SER A 454 0.48 -20.24 43.75
CA SER A 454 0.66 -21.24 44.82
C SER A 454 2.04 -21.89 44.75
N TYR A 455 2.47 -22.29 43.55
CA TYR A 455 3.76 -22.93 43.31
C TYR A 455 4.96 -22.04 43.70
N HIS A 456 4.95 -20.77 43.27
CA HIS A 456 6.02 -19.82 43.61
C HIS A 456 6.00 -19.45 45.09
N HIS A 457 4.82 -19.36 45.71
CA HIS A 457 4.71 -19.12 47.15
C HIS A 457 5.28 -20.28 47.99
N GLU A 458 5.02 -21.53 47.61
CA GLU A 458 5.57 -22.72 48.26
C GLU A 458 7.11 -22.77 48.15
N GLN A 459 7.66 -22.41 46.98
CA GLN A 459 9.10 -22.30 46.80
C GLN A 459 9.74 -21.19 47.65
N GLU A 460 9.11 -20.00 47.73
CA GLU A 460 9.58 -18.88 48.57
C GLU A 460 9.60 -19.24 50.06
N ILE A 461 8.62 -20.03 50.52
CA ILE A 461 8.51 -20.47 51.92
C ILE A 461 9.52 -21.59 52.25
N GLY A 462 10.12 -22.22 51.24
CA GLY A 462 11.06 -23.34 51.43
C GLY A 462 10.39 -24.60 51.99
N GLN A 463 9.06 -24.70 51.86
CA GLN A 463 8.33 -25.91 52.22
C GLN A 463 8.49 -26.94 51.10
N LEU A 464 9.55 -27.75 51.18
CA LEU A 464 9.55 -29.06 50.55
C LEU A 464 8.38 -29.85 51.13
N ASN A 465 7.39 -30.21 50.31
CA ASN A 465 6.27 -31.04 50.72
C ASN A 465 6.79 -32.34 51.35
N MET A 466 6.80 -32.39 52.69
CA MET A 466 7.24 -33.54 53.48
C MET A 466 6.17 -34.66 53.49
N PHE A 467 5.04 -34.43 52.81
CA PHE A 467 3.94 -35.37 52.63
C PHE A 467 3.59 -35.49 51.13
N GLY A 468 4.35 -36.35 50.45
CA GLY A 468 3.87 -37.10 49.29
C GLY A 468 3.89 -36.38 47.94
N ASP A 469 4.72 -36.91 47.04
CA ASP A 469 4.24 -37.28 45.71
C ASP A 469 2.89 -37.99 45.86
N ASP A 470 1.78 -37.26 45.72
CA ASP A 470 0.57 -37.86 45.19
C ASP A 470 0.49 -37.46 43.71
N PRO A 471 0.88 -38.34 42.78
CA PRO A 471 0.80 -38.06 41.34
C PRO A 471 -0.65 -37.94 40.83
N ASN A 472 -1.66 -37.86 41.71
CA ASN A 472 -3.09 -37.76 41.39
C ASN A 472 -3.74 -36.40 41.67
N VAL A 473 -2.97 -35.36 42.05
CA VAL A 473 -3.44 -33.96 41.96
C VAL A 473 -2.66 -33.20 40.90
N THR A 474 -2.26 -33.88 39.83
CA THR A 474 -2.17 -33.22 38.53
C THR A 474 -3.60 -33.00 38.06
N GLU A 475 -4.29 -31.99 38.61
CA GLU A 475 -5.45 -31.44 37.92
C GLU A 475 -4.94 -31.01 36.56
N ASP A 476 -5.28 -31.79 35.54
CA ASP A 476 -4.96 -31.48 34.16
C ASP A 476 -5.50 -30.07 33.89
N LEU A 477 -4.58 -29.09 33.84
CA LEU A 477 -4.86 -27.67 33.68
C LEU A 477 -5.75 -27.44 32.44
N LEU A 478 -5.66 -28.35 31.46
CA LEU A 478 -6.46 -28.39 30.24
C LEU A 478 -7.56 -29.47 30.27
N GLY A 479 -7.29 -30.66 30.83
CA GLY A 479 -8.17 -31.84 30.75
C GLY A 479 -9.52 -31.73 31.45
N SER A 480 -9.72 -30.74 32.33
CA SER A 480 -11.02 -30.49 32.97
C SER A 480 -11.87 -29.39 32.30
N LEU A 481 -11.43 -28.84 31.15
CA LEU A 481 -12.18 -27.84 30.39
C LEU A 481 -13.25 -28.50 29.52
N GLN A 482 -14.29 -29.06 30.15
CA GLN A 482 -15.49 -29.52 29.43
C GLN A 482 -16.30 -28.36 28.80
N TYR A 483 -15.94 -27.10 29.09
CA TYR A 483 -16.57 -25.89 28.60
C TYR A 483 -15.50 -24.87 28.20
N ALA A 484 -14.91 -25.04 27.02
CA ALA A 484 -14.21 -23.95 26.37
C ALA A 484 -15.29 -23.06 25.70
N PRO A 485 -15.25 -21.73 25.85
CA PRO A 485 -16.08 -20.87 25.02
C PRO A 485 -15.75 -21.15 23.55
N ASN A 486 -16.76 -21.46 22.74
CA ASN A 486 -16.60 -21.55 21.29
C ASN A 486 -16.28 -20.16 20.78
N VAL A 487 -15.00 -19.89 20.52
CA VAL A 487 -14.55 -18.66 19.91
C VAL A 487 -14.69 -18.80 18.41
N THR A 488 -15.48 -17.94 17.80
CA THR A 488 -15.61 -17.89 16.34
C THR A 488 -14.35 -17.28 15.71
N GLU A 489 -14.02 -17.66 14.47
CA GLU A 489 -12.88 -17.03 13.78
C GLU A 489 -13.04 -15.51 13.61
N ARG A 490 -14.28 -15.00 13.53
CA ARG A 490 -14.53 -13.55 13.46
C ARG A 490 -14.09 -12.88 14.76
N GLU A 491 -14.43 -13.45 15.91
CA GLU A 491 -13.97 -12.95 17.21
C GLU A 491 -12.45 -13.02 17.36
N MET A 492 -11.81 -14.08 16.85
CA MET A 492 -10.34 -14.18 16.86
C MET A 492 -9.68 -13.07 16.03
N LEU A 493 -10.21 -12.82 14.84
CA LEU A 493 -9.74 -11.76 13.95
C LEU A 493 -9.98 -10.37 14.55
N ASP A 494 -11.13 -10.15 15.17
CA ASP A 494 -11.43 -8.88 15.86
C ASP A 494 -10.46 -8.62 17.02
N TRP A 495 -10.08 -9.66 17.76
CA TRP A 495 -9.04 -9.53 18.80
C TRP A 495 -7.66 -9.22 18.23
N GLU A 496 -7.29 -9.81 17.09
CA GLU A 496 -6.04 -9.48 16.42
C GLU A 496 -6.02 -8.02 15.97
N LYS A 497 -7.11 -7.53 15.37
CA LYS A 497 -7.25 -6.12 14.99
C LYS A 497 -7.21 -5.19 16.20
N GLU A 498 -7.86 -5.56 17.31
CA GLU A 498 -7.87 -4.73 18.53
C GLU A 498 -6.50 -4.66 19.23
N LEU A 499 -5.79 -5.80 19.29
CA LEU A 499 -4.58 -5.96 20.11
C LEU A 499 -3.27 -5.83 19.34
N LEU A 500 -3.26 -6.20 18.05
CA LEU A 500 -2.11 -6.08 17.15
C LEU A 500 -2.26 -4.89 16.19
N GLY A 501 -3.48 -4.40 15.99
CA GLY A 501 -3.80 -3.32 15.03
C GLY A 501 -4.11 -3.81 13.61
N LEU A 502 -3.95 -5.11 13.34
CA LEU A 502 -4.21 -5.72 12.04
C LEU A 502 -4.63 -7.20 12.20
N TYR A 503 -5.27 -7.74 11.17
CA TYR A 503 -5.53 -9.17 11.07
C TYR A 503 -4.24 -9.90 10.66
N VAL A 504 -3.77 -10.91 11.41
CA VAL A 504 -2.50 -11.62 11.14
C VAL A 504 -2.74 -13.02 10.59
N THR A 505 -3.71 -13.75 11.14
CA THR A 505 -3.97 -15.16 10.79
C THR A 505 -4.84 -15.35 9.55
N GLY A 506 -5.53 -14.30 9.09
CA GLY A 506 -6.38 -14.31 7.89
C GLY A 506 -7.17 -13.00 7.79
N ARG A 507 -8.10 -12.90 6.85
CA ARG A 507 -9.05 -11.78 6.73
C ARG A 507 -10.48 -12.26 6.92
N PRO A 508 -11.39 -11.43 7.46
CA PRO A 508 -12.82 -11.78 7.50
C PRO A 508 -13.36 -12.15 6.12
N ALA A 509 -12.82 -11.53 5.07
CA ALA A 509 -13.17 -11.78 3.68
C ALA A 509 -12.71 -13.12 3.10
N ASP A 510 -11.72 -13.81 3.72
CA ASP A 510 -11.23 -15.09 3.20
C ASP A 510 -12.32 -16.18 3.21
N LYS A 511 -13.28 -16.10 4.14
CA LYS A 511 -14.46 -16.97 4.18
C LYS A 511 -15.33 -16.89 2.93
N TYR A 512 -15.38 -15.70 2.35
CA TYR A 512 -16.18 -15.40 1.17
C TYR A 512 -15.36 -15.49 -0.11
N ARG A 513 -14.07 -15.87 -0.04
CA ARG A 513 -13.16 -15.94 -1.19
C ARG A 513 -13.72 -16.79 -2.33
N ALA A 514 -14.28 -17.95 -2.04
CA ALA A 514 -14.90 -18.82 -3.05
C ALA A 514 -16.17 -18.20 -3.68
N ALA A 515 -16.99 -17.50 -2.88
CA ALA A 515 -18.17 -16.79 -3.38
C ALA A 515 -17.78 -15.56 -4.22
N LEU A 516 -16.75 -14.82 -3.80
CA LEU A 516 -16.27 -13.59 -4.43
C LEU A 516 -15.45 -13.84 -5.70
N GLN A 517 -14.76 -14.98 -5.81
CA GLN A 517 -14.05 -15.41 -7.02
C GLN A 517 -14.99 -15.59 -8.23
N ASN A 518 -16.23 -16.02 -7.98
CA ASN A 518 -17.24 -16.23 -9.02
C ASN A 518 -17.98 -14.94 -9.43
N ILE A 519 -17.69 -13.80 -8.77
CA ILE A 519 -18.31 -12.51 -9.08
C ILE A 519 -17.38 -11.73 -10.00
N ASN A 520 -17.93 -11.18 -11.09
CA ASN A 520 -17.25 -10.26 -12.01
C ASN A 520 -16.93 -8.93 -11.30
N THR A 521 -15.91 -8.93 -10.44
CA THR A 521 -15.37 -7.78 -9.71
C THR A 521 -13.95 -7.51 -10.16
N ARG A 522 -13.61 -6.22 -10.31
CA ARG A 522 -12.22 -5.77 -10.56
C ARG A 522 -11.51 -5.59 -9.23
N SER A 523 -10.21 -5.82 -9.20
CA SER A 523 -9.42 -5.49 -8.00
C SER A 523 -9.27 -3.98 -7.87
N ILE A 524 -9.33 -3.48 -6.64
CA ILE A 524 -9.08 -2.07 -6.32
C ILE A 524 -7.65 -1.68 -6.73
N ARG A 525 -6.68 -2.59 -6.62
CA ARG A 525 -5.30 -2.35 -7.06
C ARG A 525 -5.22 -2.12 -8.57
N ASP A 526 -5.83 -2.99 -9.38
CA ASP A 526 -5.86 -2.85 -10.83
C ASP A 526 -6.55 -1.55 -11.26
N LEU A 527 -7.58 -1.12 -10.52
CA LEU A 527 -8.27 0.15 -10.76
C LEU A 527 -7.38 1.36 -10.45
N LYS A 528 -6.55 1.30 -9.40
CA LYS A 528 -5.59 2.36 -9.07
C LYS A 528 -4.42 2.40 -10.05
N GLU A 529 -3.91 1.25 -10.48
CA GLU A 529 -2.79 1.16 -11.43
C GLU A 529 -3.23 1.58 -12.85
N ASN A 530 -4.45 1.23 -13.28
CA ASN A 530 -5.02 1.63 -14.57
C ASN A 530 -5.92 2.89 -14.48
N ALA A 531 -5.68 3.77 -13.51
CA ALA A 531 -6.53 4.94 -13.26
C ALA A 531 -6.58 5.90 -14.48
N PHE A 532 -5.52 5.95 -15.29
CA PHE A 532 -5.46 6.74 -16.52
C PHE A 532 -6.41 6.15 -17.59
N GLY A 533 -7.54 6.83 -17.83
CA GLY A 533 -8.54 6.46 -18.86
C GLY A 533 -9.74 5.64 -18.36
N MET A 534 -9.90 5.49 -17.03
CA MET A 534 -11.07 4.85 -16.40
C MET A 534 -12.08 5.83 -15.79
N HIS A 535 -11.88 7.14 -15.94
CA HIS A 535 -12.82 8.15 -15.46
C HIS A 535 -14.23 7.93 -16.04
N ASP A 536 -15.25 7.93 -15.18
CA ASP A 536 -16.68 7.76 -15.51
C ASP A 536 -17.07 6.36 -16.06
N LYS A 537 -16.17 5.36 -16.00
CA LYS A 537 -16.49 3.98 -16.40
C LYS A 537 -17.19 3.22 -15.27
N PRO A 538 -18.15 2.33 -15.59
CA PRO A 538 -18.79 1.49 -14.59
C PRO A 538 -17.81 0.45 -14.07
N VAL A 539 -17.70 0.35 -12.74
CA VAL A 539 -16.86 -0.58 -12.02
C VAL A 539 -17.66 -1.30 -10.95
N ALA A 540 -17.37 -2.58 -10.76
CA ALA A 540 -17.90 -3.40 -9.68
C ALA A 540 -16.73 -3.84 -8.80
N VAL A 541 -16.76 -3.48 -7.53
CA VAL A 541 -15.79 -3.87 -6.51
C VAL A 541 -16.49 -4.58 -5.37
N ALA A 542 -15.80 -5.46 -4.68
CA ALA A 542 -16.26 -6.03 -3.42
C ALA A 542 -15.18 -5.81 -2.38
N GLY A 543 -15.57 -5.63 -1.13
CA GLY A 543 -14.61 -5.38 -0.06
C GLY A 543 -15.27 -5.25 1.30
N GLU A 544 -14.44 -5.22 2.33
CA GLU A 544 -14.85 -5.00 3.71
C GLU A 544 -14.97 -3.49 4.00
N VAL A 545 -16.05 -3.09 4.66
CA VAL A 545 -16.23 -1.73 5.16
C VAL A 545 -15.33 -1.52 6.38
N VAL A 546 -14.21 -0.81 6.21
CA VAL A 546 -13.26 -0.57 7.31
C VAL A 546 -13.76 0.54 8.23
N THR A 547 -14.14 1.68 7.65
CA THR A 547 -14.71 2.82 8.37
C THR A 547 -15.73 3.55 7.51
N MET A 548 -16.65 4.27 8.14
CA MET A 548 -17.65 5.07 7.43
C MET A 548 -17.81 6.46 8.05
N ARG A 549 -17.83 7.50 7.21
CA ARG A 549 -18.07 8.89 7.62
C ARG A 549 -19.38 9.39 7.04
N LYS A 550 -20.33 9.70 7.92
CA LYS A 550 -21.60 10.35 7.56
C LYS A 550 -21.36 11.86 7.47
N ILE A 551 -21.67 12.44 6.32
CA ILE A 551 -21.55 13.88 6.07
C ILE A 551 -22.96 14.43 5.80
N VAL A 552 -23.35 15.48 6.52
CA VAL A 552 -24.60 16.19 6.24
C VAL A 552 -24.32 17.22 5.16
N THR A 553 -25.04 17.12 4.04
CA THR A 553 -24.90 18.06 2.92
C THR A 553 -25.55 19.41 3.25
N ARG A 554 -25.25 20.45 2.45
CA ARG A 554 -25.87 21.79 2.58
C ARG A 554 -27.40 21.78 2.48
N ASN A 555 -27.98 20.74 1.86
CA ASN A 555 -29.42 20.55 1.75
C ASN A 555 -30.03 19.74 2.92
N ASN A 556 -29.25 19.47 3.97
CA ASN A 556 -29.61 18.66 5.14
C ASN A 556 -29.83 17.16 4.86
N ASP A 557 -29.41 16.68 3.69
CA ASP A 557 -29.43 15.26 3.33
C ASP A 557 -28.13 14.57 3.77
N ILE A 558 -28.21 13.32 4.24
CA ILE A 558 -27.06 12.54 4.71
C ILE A 558 -26.41 11.82 3.53
N MET A 559 -25.13 12.08 3.28
CA MET A 559 -24.27 11.26 2.42
C MET A 559 -23.28 10.47 3.27
N CYS A 560 -22.76 9.37 2.73
CA CYS A 560 -21.79 8.52 3.44
C CYS A 560 -20.54 8.32 2.58
N VAL A 561 -19.37 8.51 3.17
CA VAL A 561 -18.09 8.13 2.58
C VAL A 561 -17.60 6.88 3.30
N VAL A 562 -17.51 5.78 2.55
CA VAL A 562 -17.12 4.46 3.04
C VAL A 562 -15.69 4.17 2.62
N HIS A 563 -14.85 3.81 3.57
CA HIS A 563 -13.50 3.29 3.31
C HIS A 563 -13.59 1.79 3.10
N LEU A 564 -13.43 1.35 1.84
CA LEU A 564 -13.57 -0.04 1.45
C LEU A 564 -12.19 -0.67 1.25
N GLU A 565 -11.92 -1.80 1.91
CA GLU A 565 -10.72 -2.62 1.68
C GLU A 565 -11.07 -3.82 0.78
N ASP A 566 -10.29 -4.04 -0.28
CA ASP A 566 -10.53 -5.16 -1.21
C ASP A 566 -10.35 -6.50 -0.49
N TRP A 567 -11.15 -7.49 -0.88
CA TRP A 567 -11.07 -8.85 -0.34
C TRP A 567 -9.85 -9.63 -0.84
N ARG A 568 -9.21 -9.24 -1.95
CA ARG A 568 -8.04 -9.96 -2.52
C ARG A 568 -6.76 -9.69 -1.72
N GLU A 569 -5.90 -10.71 -1.60
CA GLU A 569 -4.63 -10.75 -0.81
C GLU A 569 -3.61 -9.63 -1.07
N SER A 570 -3.80 -8.78 -2.08
CA SER A 570 -2.85 -7.73 -2.46
C SER A 570 -3.49 -6.37 -2.73
N ALA A 571 -4.70 -6.13 -2.25
CA ALA A 571 -5.49 -5.06 -2.83
C ALA A 571 -5.80 -3.92 -1.85
N GLY A 572 -5.51 -2.71 -2.35
CA GLY A 572 -5.56 -1.47 -1.60
C GLY A 572 -6.97 -1.04 -1.22
N THR A 573 -7.03 0.03 -0.44
CA THR A 573 -8.26 0.66 0.02
C THR A 573 -8.79 1.65 -1.02
N ILE A 574 -10.10 1.90 -1.06
CA ILE A 574 -10.68 2.99 -1.85
C ILE A 574 -11.82 3.68 -1.12
N ASP A 575 -11.89 5.00 -1.28
CA ASP A 575 -13.00 5.79 -0.79
C ASP A 575 -14.20 5.61 -1.74
N VAL A 576 -15.32 5.21 -1.16
CA VAL A 576 -16.58 5.03 -1.86
C VAL A 576 -17.57 6.07 -1.37
N VAL A 577 -17.98 6.95 -2.27
CA VAL A 577 -18.94 8.01 -1.99
C VAL A 577 -20.34 7.53 -2.31
N ILE A 578 -21.20 7.45 -1.29
CA ILE A 578 -22.61 7.10 -1.39
C ILE A 578 -23.43 8.37 -1.23
N PHE A 579 -24.03 8.84 -2.33
CA PHE A 579 -24.90 10.01 -2.31
C PHE A 579 -26.23 9.74 -1.59
N PRO A 580 -26.94 10.77 -1.09
CA PRO A 580 -28.09 10.57 -0.22
C PRO A 580 -29.21 9.69 -0.78
N ARG A 581 -29.46 9.76 -2.09
CA ARG A 581 -30.46 8.92 -2.78
C ARG A 581 -30.13 7.43 -2.70
N THR A 582 -28.85 7.07 -2.80
CA THR A 582 -28.37 5.69 -2.71
C THR A 582 -28.28 5.27 -1.24
N TRP A 583 -27.81 6.17 -0.37
CA TRP A 583 -27.66 5.93 1.07
C TRP A 583 -28.97 5.50 1.74
N LEU A 584 -30.08 6.18 1.44
CA LEU A 584 -31.41 5.83 1.95
C LEU A 584 -31.85 4.39 1.64
N LYS A 585 -31.31 3.77 0.58
CA LYS A 585 -31.66 2.40 0.18
C LYS A 585 -30.74 1.34 0.79
N CYS A 586 -29.49 1.69 1.11
CA CYS A 586 -28.47 0.73 1.52
C CYS A 586 -27.94 0.96 2.94
N GLN A 587 -28.52 1.88 3.72
CA GLN A 587 -28.07 2.21 5.07
C GLN A 587 -27.95 0.98 5.99
N ASP A 588 -28.85 0.00 5.87
CA ASP A 588 -28.83 -1.21 6.72
C ASP A 588 -27.75 -2.22 6.31
N LEU A 589 -27.25 -2.13 5.07
CA LEU A 589 -26.24 -3.02 4.50
C LEU A 589 -24.80 -2.52 4.72
N VAL A 590 -24.64 -1.25 5.08
CA VAL A 590 -23.33 -0.61 5.21
C VAL A 590 -23.03 -0.40 6.69
N ASN A 591 -22.45 -1.43 7.31
CA ASN A 591 -21.93 -1.40 8.68
C ASN A 591 -20.43 -1.73 8.66
N GLU A 592 -19.70 -1.22 9.65
CA GLU A 592 -18.27 -1.51 9.81
C GLU A 592 -18.03 -3.01 10.03
N GLY A 593 -17.06 -3.57 9.33
CA GLY A 593 -16.71 -5.00 9.33
C GLY A 593 -17.60 -5.88 8.45
N GLU A 594 -18.61 -5.32 7.78
CA GLU A 594 -19.41 -6.06 6.80
C GLU A 594 -18.75 -6.01 5.42
N ILE A 595 -18.86 -7.12 4.69
CA ILE A 595 -18.42 -7.18 3.30
C ILE A 595 -19.58 -6.68 2.45
N ILE A 596 -19.27 -5.81 1.49
CA ILE A 596 -20.26 -5.29 0.55
C ILE A 596 -19.74 -5.38 -0.88
N ARG A 597 -20.64 -5.65 -1.83
CA ARG A 597 -20.40 -5.45 -3.26
C ARG A 597 -20.96 -4.10 -3.67
N ILE A 598 -20.15 -3.31 -4.35
CA ILE A 598 -20.48 -1.97 -4.81
C ILE A 598 -20.38 -1.93 -6.33
N LYS A 599 -21.44 -1.48 -6.99
CA LYS A 599 -21.44 -1.10 -8.40
C LYS A 599 -21.55 0.41 -8.49
N GLY A 600 -20.68 1.01 -9.29
CA GLY A 600 -20.59 2.46 -9.36
C GLY A 600 -19.68 2.95 -10.46
N LYS A 601 -19.35 4.22 -10.41
CA LYS A 601 -18.46 4.87 -11.37
C LYS A 601 -17.13 5.24 -10.74
N PHE A 602 -16.05 5.02 -11.48
CA PHE A 602 -14.71 5.39 -11.03
C PHE A 602 -14.42 6.87 -11.35
N ASP A 603 -14.12 7.66 -10.33
CA ASP A 603 -13.85 9.10 -10.43
C ASP A 603 -12.40 9.39 -10.01
N THR A 604 -11.67 10.10 -10.87
CA THR A 604 -10.27 10.50 -10.70
C THR A 604 -10.08 12.02 -10.73
N SER A 605 -11.18 12.79 -10.77
CA SER A 605 -11.15 14.25 -10.99
C SER A 605 -10.59 15.07 -9.83
N ARG A 606 -10.56 14.52 -8.60
CA ARG A 606 -10.22 15.26 -7.36
C ARG A 606 -8.90 14.85 -6.70
N GLY A 607 -8.02 14.19 -7.43
CA GLY A 607 -6.71 13.77 -6.92
C GLY A 607 -6.67 12.28 -6.57
N GLU A 608 -7.23 11.89 -5.43
CA GLU A 608 -7.31 10.46 -5.06
C GLU A 608 -8.45 9.75 -5.79
N PRO A 609 -8.22 8.54 -6.33
CA PRO A 609 -9.25 7.77 -7.02
C PRO A 609 -10.35 7.35 -6.04
N GLN A 610 -11.60 7.66 -6.37
CA GLN A 610 -12.78 7.33 -5.58
C GLN A 610 -13.84 6.63 -6.43
N ILE A 611 -14.74 5.88 -5.79
CA ILE A 611 -15.88 5.25 -6.46
C ILE A 611 -17.16 5.93 -6.03
N ILE A 612 -17.97 6.38 -6.99
CA ILE A 612 -19.32 6.87 -6.72
C ILE A 612 -20.27 5.67 -6.78
N ALA A 613 -20.84 5.29 -5.64
CA ALA A 613 -21.72 4.13 -5.56
C ALA A 613 -23.10 4.41 -6.16
N GLU A 614 -23.52 3.58 -7.11
CA GLU A 614 -24.88 3.56 -7.67
C GLU A 614 -25.74 2.49 -7.01
N ASP A 615 -25.14 1.33 -6.69
CA ASP A 615 -25.80 0.19 -6.07
C ASP A 615 -24.88 -0.53 -5.06
N VAL A 616 -25.45 -0.99 -3.94
CA VAL A 616 -24.73 -1.68 -2.86
C VAL A 616 -25.52 -2.92 -2.44
N SER A 617 -24.86 -4.08 -2.42
CA SER A 617 -25.49 -5.37 -2.10
C SER A 617 -24.59 -6.24 -1.22
N GLN A 618 -25.16 -6.93 -0.23
CA GLN A 618 -24.50 -7.99 0.55
C GLN A 618 -24.73 -9.41 -0.01
N ASN A 619 -25.53 -9.54 -1.06
CA ASN A 619 -25.73 -10.82 -1.74
C ASN A 619 -24.52 -11.13 -2.64
N PHE A 620 -23.65 -12.00 -2.13
CA PHE A 620 -22.53 -12.58 -2.89
C PHE A 620 -22.95 -13.78 -3.75
N THR A 621 -24.16 -14.29 -3.51
CA THR A 621 -24.80 -15.29 -4.36
C THR A 621 -25.31 -14.59 -5.61
N VAL A 622 -24.90 -15.07 -6.80
CA VAL A 622 -25.58 -14.73 -8.04
C VAL A 622 -27.00 -15.29 -7.92
N GLN A 623 -27.99 -14.43 -7.66
CA GLN A 623 -29.38 -14.80 -7.89
C GLN A 623 -29.55 -14.98 -9.41
N LEU A 624 -29.42 -16.23 -9.87
CA LEU A 624 -30.38 -16.73 -10.85
C LEU A 624 -31.75 -16.64 -10.15
N ALA A 625 -32.70 -16.01 -10.82
CA ALA A 625 -34.00 -15.64 -10.24
C ALA A 625 -34.67 -16.80 -9.48
N GLU A 626 -35.24 -16.45 -8.33
CA GLU A 626 -35.78 -17.33 -7.29
C GLU A 626 -36.90 -18.28 -7.77
N LEU A 627 -36.92 -19.50 -7.25
CA LEU A 627 -38.11 -20.34 -7.16
C LEU A 627 -38.34 -20.73 -5.69
N ASN A 628 -39.48 -20.27 -5.16
CA ASN A 628 -40.07 -20.74 -3.91
C ASN A 628 -40.70 -22.12 -4.12
N GLY A 629 -40.54 -23.03 -3.13
CA GLY A 629 -41.47 -24.15 -2.94
C GLY A 629 -40.88 -25.48 -2.49
N SER A 630 -40.59 -25.60 -1.19
CA SER A 630 -40.75 -26.78 -0.31
C SER A 630 -40.45 -28.21 -0.79
N GLY A 631 -39.55 -28.89 -0.06
CA GLY A 631 -39.79 -30.26 0.44
C GLY A 631 -38.85 -31.38 -0.01
N GLU A 632 -37.97 -31.79 0.93
CA GLU A 632 -37.47 -33.14 1.24
C GLU A 632 -36.52 -33.94 0.29
N ASP A 633 -35.43 -34.41 0.94
CA ASP A 633 -34.61 -35.64 0.79
C ASP A 633 -33.76 -35.94 -0.48
N ASP A 634 -32.44 -35.70 -0.33
CA ASP A 634 -31.24 -36.59 -0.53
C ASP A 634 -31.04 -37.40 -1.85
N PRO A 635 -29.88 -38.05 -2.13
CA PRO A 635 -28.45 -37.72 -1.98
C PRO A 635 -27.70 -37.77 -3.35
N GLY A 636 -26.52 -37.15 -3.46
CA GLY A 636 -25.59 -37.49 -4.56
C GLY A 636 -24.58 -36.42 -4.91
N GLY A 637 -23.42 -36.45 -4.25
CA GLY A 637 -22.25 -35.72 -4.70
C GLY A 637 -21.78 -36.22 -6.06
N PHE A 638 -21.48 -35.29 -6.97
CA PHE A 638 -20.69 -35.56 -8.15
C PHE A 638 -19.34 -34.85 -8.01
N ASP A 639 -18.33 -35.68 -7.83
CA ASP A 639 -16.90 -35.36 -7.85
C ASP A 639 -16.46 -35.16 -9.31
N PHE A 640 -15.99 -33.96 -9.67
CA PHE A 640 -15.27 -33.75 -10.93
C PHE A 640 -13.77 -33.81 -10.63
N GLY A 641 -13.24 -35.03 -10.66
CA GLY A 641 -11.82 -35.29 -10.65
C GLY A 641 -11.10 -34.68 -11.86
N ILE A 642 -9.91 -34.14 -11.58
CA ILE A 642 -8.72 -33.93 -12.43
C ILE A 642 -8.96 -34.00 -13.95
N ALA A 643 -8.95 -32.84 -14.62
CA ALA A 643 -8.99 -32.74 -16.08
C ALA A 643 -7.75 -33.38 -16.74
N PRO A 644 -7.90 -34.23 -17.78
CA PRO A 644 -6.77 -34.74 -18.55
C PRO A 644 -6.24 -33.70 -19.55
N GLU A 645 -4.92 -33.73 -19.82
CA GLU A 645 -4.21 -32.84 -20.75
C GLU A 645 -4.79 -32.89 -22.17
N MET A 646 -4.93 -31.71 -22.81
CA MET A 646 -5.48 -31.58 -24.17
C MET A 646 -4.47 -32.04 -25.24
N PRO A 647 -4.90 -32.79 -26.28
CA PRO A 647 -4.00 -33.27 -27.33
C PRO A 647 -3.53 -32.16 -28.29
N LEU A 648 -2.29 -32.30 -28.78
CA LEU A 648 -1.62 -31.43 -29.76
C LEU A 648 -2.19 -31.60 -31.17
N TRP A 649 -2.36 -30.48 -31.88
CA TRP A 649 -2.85 -30.41 -33.26
C TRP A 649 -1.82 -30.88 -34.30
N THR A 650 -2.28 -31.57 -35.35
CA THR A 650 -1.49 -31.88 -36.55
C THR A 650 -1.59 -30.74 -37.57
N ASP A 651 -0.47 -30.06 -37.83
CA ASP A 651 -0.35 -29.08 -38.91
C ASP A 651 -0.29 -29.81 -40.26
N ASP A 652 -1.39 -29.78 -41.02
CA ASP A 652 -1.34 -29.99 -42.47
C ASP A 652 -2.53 -29.28 -43.13
N GLU A 653 -2.26 -28.12 -43.72
CA GLU A 653 -3.12 -27.55 -44.77
C GLU A 653 -2.27 -26.73 -45.75
N SER A 654 -1.34 -27.41 -46.41
CA SER A 654 -0.94 -27.10 -47.78
C SER A 654 -1.86 -27.85 -48.74
N ASP A 655 -3.13 -27.46 -48.83
CA ASP A 655 -3.99 -27.74 -49.99
C ASP A 655 -5.35 -27.03 -49.85
N LEU A 656 -5.63 -26.12 -50.80
CA LEU A 656 -6.92 -25.56 -51.26
C LEU A 656 -7.03 -24.00 -51.25
N PRO A 657 -7.69 -23.41 -52.27
CA PRO A 657 -7.34 -22.10 -52.83
C PRO A 657 -7.99 -20.88 -52.13
N PRO A 658 -7.44 -19.66 -52.31
CA PRO A 658 -8.03 -18.44 -51.81
C PRO A 658 -9.25 -18.03 -52.66
N GLU A 659 -10.14 -17.24 -52.06
CA GLU A 659 -11.37 -16.64 -52.63
C GLU A 659 -12.65 -17.47 -52.43
N ALA A 660 -13.52 -16.99 -51.53
CA ALA A 660 -14.99 -16.91 -51.74
C ALA A 660 -15.80 -16.53 -50.47
N TYR A 661 -15.35 -15.67 -49.55
CA TYR A 661 -16.26 -15.13 -48.51
C TYR A 661 -15.95 -13.68 -48.07
N ASP A 662 -15.30 -12.89 -48.94
CA ASP A 662 -15.31 -11.43 -48.82
C ASP A 662 -16.40 -10.88 -49.74
N ASN A 663 -17.58 -10.58 -49.19
CA ASN A 663 -18.53 -9.60 -49.74
C ASN A 663 -19.70 -9.40 -48.77
N PHE A 664 -19.54 -8.49 -47.80
CA PHE A 664 -20.68 -7.71 -47.28
C PHE A 664 -20.19 -6.41 -46.62
N GLU A 665 -20.64 -5.26 -47.14
CA GLU A 665 -20.35 -3.91 -46.64
C GLU A 665 -21.23 -3.58 -45.41
N PRO A 666 -20.69 -2.94 -44.35
CA PRO A 666 -21.49 -2.35 -43.27
C PRO A 666 -22.01 -0.95 -43.66
N PRO A 667 -23.20 -0.52 -43.19
CA PRO A 667 -23.73 0.81 -43.51
C PRO A 667 -22.96 1.94 -42.79
N ALA A 668 -22.88 3.07 -43.49
CA ALA A 668 -21.91 4.13 -43.35
C ALA A 668 -21.98 4.99 -42.07
N TRP A 669 -20.80 5.34 -41.55
CA TRP A 669 -20.57 6.46 -40.64
C TRP A 669 -19.69 7.51 -41.35
N THR A 670 -20.16 8.76 -41.44
CA THR A 670 -19.48 9.86 -42.12
C THR A 670 -18.78 10.81 -41.14
N PRO A 671 -17.43 10.89 -41.16
CA PRO A 671 -16.68 11.99 -40.55
C PRO A 671 -16.40 13.14 -41.55
N PRO A 672 -16.18 14.39 -41.08
CA PRO A 672 -15.92 15.55 -41.95
C PRO A 672 -14.52 15.54 -42.59
N GLN A 673 -14.44 15.99 -43.85
CA GLN A 673 -13.23 16.25 -44.66
C GLN A 673 -12.31 17.30 -43.99
N GLU A 674 -10.98 17.38 -44.22
CA GLU A 674 -10.25 17.55 -45.49
C GLU A 674 -8.72 17.53 -45.16
N THR A 675 -7.81 16.81 -45.81
CA THR A 675 -7.05 17.16 -47.03
C THR A 675 -5.94 16.10 -47.27
N PRO A 676 -5.46 15.86 -48.52
CA PRO A 676 -4.58 14.74 -48.86
C PRO A 676 -3.13 15.15 -49.19
N VAL A 677 -2.12 14.33 -48.84
CA VAL A 677 -0.86 14.21 -49.62
C VAL A 677 -0.27 12.78 -49.48
N GLU A 678 0.36 12.33 -50.56
CA GLU A 678 0.68 10.98 -51.05
C GLU A 678 1.74 10.13 -50.32
N SER A 679 1.70 8.85 -50.69
CA SER A 679 2.45 7.63 -50.31
C SER A 679 3.92 7.53 -50.72
N VAL A 680 4.72 6.71 -49.99
CA VAL A 680 5.86 5.88 -50.49
C VAL A 680 6.04 4.61 -49.59
N PRO A 681 6.47 3.43 -50.12
CA PRO A 681 6.16 2.09 -49.55
C PRO A 681 7.29 1.40 -48.75
N THR A 682 6.93 0.24 -48.18
CA THR A 682 7.64 -0.71 -47.31
C THR A 682 8.78 -1.53 -47.95
N LEU A 683 9.68 -2.06 -47.10
CA LEU A 683 10.61 -3.17 -47.38
C LEU A 683 10.62 -4.17 -46.19
N PRO A 684 10.85 -5.48 -46.42
CA PRO A 684 10.68 -6.55 -45.41
C PRO A 684 12.02 -7.04 -44.80
N PRO A 685 11.99 -7.80 -43.68
CA PRO A 685 13.10 -8.66 -43.25
C PRO A 685 12.78 -10.19 -43.33
N PRO A 686 13.81 -11.06 -43.21
CA PRO A 686 13.89 -12.39 -43.85
C PRO A 686 13.82 -13.63 -42.92
N GLU A 687 13.78 -14.81 -43.55
CA GLU A 687 13.65 -16.19 -43.02
C GLU A 687 14.91 -16.76 -42.30
N ILE A 688 14.79 -17.37 -41.10
CA ILE A 688 14.65 -18.81 -40.68
C ILE A 688 15.98 -19.60 -40.54
N GLU A 689 16.18 -20.28 -39.39
CA GLU A 689 16.72 -21.66 -39.31
C GLU A 689 16.34 -22.37 -37.99
N THR A 690 16.25 -23.71 -38.02
CA THR A 690 15.45 -24.63 -37.20
C THR A 690 16.27 -25.60 -36.31
N GLU A 691 15.66 -26.18 -35.27
CA GLU A 691 16.12 -27.42 -34.60
C GLU A 691 14.94 -28.35 -34.26
N SER A 692 15.19 -29.68 -34.26
CA SER A 692 14.22 -30.79 -34.35
C SER A 692 13.70 -31.35 -33.00
N PRO A 693 12.51 -31.99 -32.92
CA PRO A 693 11.99 -32.62 -31.69
C PRO A 693 12.10 -34.18 -31.62
N PRO A 694 11.93 -34.80 -30.42
CA PRO A 694 12.01 -36.25 -30.15
C PRO A 694 10.68 -37.03 -30.35
N PRO A 695 10.64 -38.39 -30.21
CA PRO A 695 9.64 -39.28 -30.84
C PRO A 695 8.35 -39.56 -30.01
N PRO A 696 7.32 -40.24 -30.60
CA PRO A 696 5.92 -40.13 -30.16
C PRO A 696 5.46 -41.18 -29.12
N ALA A 697 4.40 -40.83 -28.37
CA ALA A 697 3.62 -41.72 -27.49
C ALA A 697 2.29 -42.18 -28.14
N GLU A 698 1.76 -43.32 -27.69
CA GLU A 698 0.68 -44.14 -28.28
C GLU A 698 -0.74 -43.49 -28.34
N PRO A 699 -1.64 -43.95 -29.23
CA PRO A 699 -2.96 -43.33 -29.46
C PRO A 699 -4.04 -43.76 -28.45
N ALA A 700 -4.81 -42.79 -27.94
CA ALA A 700 -6.02 -43.01 -27.13
C ALA A 700 -7.31 -42.98 -27.98
N ALA A 701 -8.37 -43.59 -27.46
CA ALA A 701 -9.55 -44.14 -28.15
C ALA A 701 -10.47 -43.16 -28.90
N VAL A 702 -11.05 -43.64 -30.01
CA VAL A 702 -12.10 -42.98 -30.81
C VAL A 702 -13.43 -42.99 -30.05
N TYR A 703 -14.08 -41.83 -29.89
CA TYR A 703 -15.42 -41.71 -29.29
C TYR A 703 -16.49 -41.80 -30.40
N GLU A 704 -17.42 -42.75 -30.30
CA GLU A 704 -18.57 -42.87 -31.21
C GLU A 704 -19.77 -42.03 -30.72
N LEU A 705 -20.46 -41.36 -31.66
CA LEU A 705 -21.65 -40.54 -31.40
C LEU A 705 -22.81 -41.32 -30.76
N PRO A 706 -23.57 -40.74 -29.82
CA PRO A 706 -24.72 -41.37 -29.19
C PRO A 706 -25.86 -41.76 -30.18
N PRO A 707 -26.60 -42.86 -29.94
CA PRO A 707 -27.57 -43.42 -30.89
C PRO A 707 -28.77 -42.53 -31.27
N HIS A 708 -29.13 -41.53 -30.45
CA HIS A 708 -30.29 -40.67 -30.69
C HIS A 708 -30.02 -39.59 -31.76
N LEU A 709 -28.77 -39.16 -31.94
CA LEU A 709 -28.36 -38.27 -33.04
C LEU A 709 -28.40 -38.99 -34.40
N ARG A 710 -28.17 -40.32 -34.44
CA ARG A 710 -28.37 -41.15 -35.64
C ARG A 710 -29.83 -41.20 -36.11
N ALA A 711 -30.80 -41.01 -35.21
CA ALA A 711 -32.22 -41.11 -35.51
C ALA A 711 -32.77 -39.83 -36.17
N LEU A 712 -32.18 -38.67 -35.91
CA LEU A 712 -32.49 -37.42 -36.62
C LEU A 712 -31.96 -37.42 -38.06
N ALA A 713 -30.92 -38.20 -38.33
CA ALA A 713 -30.29 -38.36 -39.66
C ALA A 713 -31.03 -39.34 -40.60
N GLN A 714 -31.98 -40.14 -40.09
CA GLN A 714 -32.81 -41.03 -40.91
C GLN A 714 -34.25 -40.55 -40.87
N GLY A 715 -34.62 -39.69 -41.82
CA GLY A 715 -35.93 -39.06 -41.90
C GLY A 715 -37.10 -40.04 -41.72
N SER A 716 -37.69 -40.03 -40.53
CA SER A 716 -39.05 -40.50 -40.27
C SER A 716 -39.68 -39.56 -39.24
N ALA A 717 -40.63 -38.75 -39.71
CA ALA A 717 -41.45 -37.88 -38.89
C ALA A 717 -42.26 -38.72 -37.87
N GLY A 718 -42.06 -38.43 -36.58
CA GLY A 718 -42.88 -38.91 -35.49
C GLY A 718 -43.02 -37.77 -34.48
N GLU A 719 -44.26 -37.33 -34.27
CA GLU A 719 -44.65 -36.21 -33.41
C GLU A 719 -44.24 -36.46 -31.94
N SER A 720 -43.45 -35.54 -31.37
CA SER A 720 -43.40 -35.29 -29.93
C SER A 720 -43.15 -33.80 -29.68
N ASP A 721 -44.13 -33.15 -29.06
CA ASP A 721 -44.13 -31.75 -28.61
C ASP A 721 -42.97 -31.47 -27.64
N HIS A 722 -42.08 -30.52 -28.02
CA HIS A 722 -41.20 -29.62 -27.25
C HIS A 722 -39.88 -29.37 -28.03
N PRO A 723 -39.54 -28.12 -28.43
CA PRO A 723 -38.30 -27.85 -29.16
C PRO A 723 -37.11 -27.88 -28.20
N VAL A 724 -36.27 -28.92 -28.26
CA VAL A 724 -35.03 -29.03 -27.47
C VAL A 724 -34.02 -28.02 -28.00
N GLN A 725 -33.49 -27.16 -27.14
CA GLN A 725 -32.50 -26.15 -27.49
C GLN A 725 -31.09 -26.67 -27.15
N TYR A 726 -30.12 -26.47 -28.02
CA TYR A 726 -28.76 -27.00 -27.85
C TYR A 726 -27.76 -25.86 -27.54
N TRP A 727 -26.64 -26.21 -26.90
CA TRP A 727 -25.53 -25.29 -26.65
C TRP A 727 -24.21 -25.91 -27.13
N ILE A 728 -23.58 -25.27 -28.11
CA ILE A 728 -22.28 -25.71 -28.68
C ILE A 728 -21.10 -24.92 -28.10
N TYR A 729 -20.06 -25.63 -27.68
CA TYR A 729 -18.76 -25.09 -27.28
C TYR A 729 -17.73 -25.42 -28.36
N VAL A 730 -17.04 -24.38 -28.84
CA VAL A 730 -15.99 -24.50 -29.85
C VAL A 730 -14.67 -24.04 -29.24
N PHE A 731 -13.68 -24.94 -29.16
CA PHE A 731 -12.37 -24.67 -28.59
C PHE A 731 -11.37 -24.27 -29.68
N LEU A 732 -10.70 -23.13 -29.50
CA LEU A 732 -9.71 -22.57 -30.42
C LEU A 732 -8.37 -22.37 -29.68
N GLN A 733 -7.34 -23.13 -30.04
CA GLN A 733 -5.99 -22.89 -29.55
C GLN A 733 -5.32 -21.75 -30.32
N ARG A 734 -4.56 -20.91 -29.61
CA ARG A 734 -3.80 -19.81 -30.22
C ARG A 734 -2.56 -20.34 -30.92
N THR A 735 -2.34 -19.88 -32.15
CA THR A 735 -1.18 -20.29 -32.95
C THR A 735 0.06 -19.40 -32.74
N GLY A 736 -0.06 -18.33 -31.94
CA GLY A 736 1.02 -17.36 -31.70
C GLY A 736 1.15 -16.27 -32.77
N ASP A 737 0.40 -16.37 -33.86
CA ASP A 737 0.23 -15.33 -34.88
C ASP A 737 -1.15 -14.66 -34.72
N ASP A 738 -1.13 -13.41 -34.25
CA ASP A 738 -2.34 -12.63 -33.93
C ASP A 738 -3.26 -12.42 -35.16
N GLU A 739 -2.70 -12.22 -36.35
CA GLU A 739 -3.50 -12.00 -37.56
C GLU A 739 -4.17 -13.29 -38.04
N ARG A 740 -3.47 -14.42 -37.90
CA ARG A 740 -4.00 -15.74 -38.25
C ARG A 740 -5.10 -16.17 -37.30
N ASP A 741 -4.89 -15.98 -36.00
CA ASP A 741 -5.89 -16.27 -34.96
C ASP A 741 -7.15 -15.41 -35.14
N GLN A 742 -7.01 -14.12 -35.45
CA GLN A 742 -8.15 -13.23 -35.71
C GLN A 742 -8.94 -13.67 -36.95
N ARG A 743 -8.27 -14.06 -38.04
CA ARG A 743 -8.94 -14.57 -39.25
C ARG A 743 -9.71 -15.87 -38.96
N ARG A 744 -9.13 -16.78 -38.18
CA ARG A 744 -9.77 -18.05 -37.78
C ARG A 744 -10.99 -17.82 -36.89
N LEU A 745 -10.86 -16.96 -35.87
CA LEU A 745 -11.97 -16.61 -35.00
C LEU A 745 -13.12 -15.97 -35.79
N LYS A 746 -12.81 -15.04 -36.71
CA LYS A 746 -13.81 -14.40 -37.58
C LYS A 746 -14.50 -15.41 -38.49
N ARG A 747 -13.77 -16.39 -39.04
CA ARG A 747 -14.33 -17.45 -39.88
C ARG A 747 -15.27 -18.37 -39.10
N VAL A 748 -14.88 -18.81 -37.90
CA VAL A 748 -15.72 -19.65 -37.02
C VAL A 748 -16.97 -18.89 -36.58
N TYR A 749 -16.83 -17.64 -36.14
CA TYR A 749 -17.96 -16.81 -35.74
C TYR A 749 -18.95 -16.58 -36.90
N ASN A 750 -18.46 -16.17 -38.07
CA ASN A 750 -19.32 -15.95 -39.24
C ASN A 750 -20.05 -17.22 -39.66
N MET A 751 -19.39 -18.37 -39.57
CA MET A 751 -20.00 -19.65 -39.90
C MET A 751 -21.10 -20.03 -38.89
N LEU A 752 -20.89 -19.84 -37.59
CA LEU A 752 -21.92 -20.06 -36.57
C LEU A 752 -23.13 -19.12 -36.75
N VAL A 753 -22.90 -17.86 -37.14
CA VAL A 753 -23.99 -16.89 -37.36
C VAL A 753 -24.76 -17.14 -38.66
N ASN A 754 -24.13 -17.76 -39.67
CA ASN A 754 -24.77 -18.01 -40.97
C ASN A 754 -25.80 -19.14 -40.97
N PHE A 755 -25.88 -19.93 -39.90
CA PHE A 755 -26.93 -20.93 -39.71
C PHE A 755 -27.96 -20.37 -38.73
N PRO A 756 -29.12 -19.84 -39.18
CA PRO A 756 -30.11 -19.25 -38.31
C PRO A 756 -30.83 -20.33 -37.48
N GLY A 757 -30.90 -20.13 -36.16
CA GLY A 757 -31.64 -21.00 -35.23
C GLY A 757 -31.70 -20.38 -33.83
N GLU A 758 -32.22 -21.13 -32.86
CA GLU A 758 -32.39 -20.67 -31.47
C GLU A 758 -31.27 -21.16 -30.54
N ASP A 759 -30.33 -21.98 -31.01
CA ASP A 759 -29.28 -22.60 -30.20
C ASP A 759 -28.18 -21.61 -29.80
N ARG A 760 -27.55 -21.84 -28.65
CA ARG A 760 -26.48 -20.98 -28.13
C ARG A 760 -25.11 -21.51 -28.51
N PHE A 761 -24.13 -20.62 -28.67
CA PHE A 761 -22.74 -21.02 -28.88
C PHE A 761 -21.75 -20.21 -28.04
N THR A 762 -20.68 -20.88 -27.61
CA THR A 762 -19.57 -20.29 -26.86
C THR A 762 -18.26 -20.67 -27.53
N ILE A 763 -17.38 -19.70 -27.75
CA ILE A 763 -16.04 -19.94 -28.28
C ILE A 763 -15.05 -19.82 -27.12
N VAL A 764 -14.27 -20.88 -26.88
CA VAL A 764 -13.26 -20.92 -25.80
C VAL A 764 -11.88 -20.82 -26.43
N THR A 765 -11.08 -19.85 -26.01
CA THR A 765 -9.69 -19.69 -26.47
C THR A 765 -8.73 -19.78 -25.30
N GLU A 766 -7.54 -20.35 -25.49
CA GLU A 766 -6.53 -20.44 -24.44
C GLU A 766 -5.32 -19.55 -24.76
N SER A 767 -4.93 -18.67 -23.82
CA SER A 767 -3.76 -17.81 -23.97
C SER A 767 -2.93 -17.84 -22.69
N ALA A 768 -1.65 -18.22 -22.79
CA ALA A 768 -0.68 -18.24 -21.69
C ALA A 768 -1.19 -18.95 -20.41
N GLY A 769 -1.81 -20.13 -20.57
CA GLY A 769 -2.31 -20.96 -19.46
C GLY A 769 -3.59 -20.46 -18.81
N LYS A 770 -4.33 -19.54 -19.45
CA LYS A 770 -5.67 -19.09 -19.03
C LYS A 770 -6.67 -19.28 -20.17
N SER A 771 -7.79 -19.94 -19.89
CA SER A 771 -8.91 -20.07 -20.84
C SER A 771 -9.83 -18.86 -20.75
N VAL A 772 -10.16 -18.29 -21.91
CA VAL A 772 -11.07 -17.15 -22.08
C VAL A 772 -12.29 -17.67 -22.85
N GLN A 773 -13.46 -17.60 -22.21
CA GLN A 773 -14.73 -17.97 -22.82
C GLN A 773 -15.43 -16.74 -23.40
N LEU A 774 -15.74 -16.80 -24.70
CA LEU A 774 -16.44 -15.76 -25.45
C LEU A 774 -17.89 -16.22 -25.66
N ASN A 775 -18.80 -15.63 -24.88
CA ASN A 775 -20.24 -15.84 -25.02
C ASN A 775 -20.82 -14.75 -25.92
N PHE A 776 -21.55 -15.16 -26.95
CA PHE A 776 -22.16 -14.24 -27.92
C PHE A 776 -23.68 -14.14 -27.68
N PRO A 777 -24.28 -12.95 -27.89
CA PRO A 777 -25.73 -12.78 -27.77
C PRO A 777 -26.51 -13.33 -28.99
N THR A 778 -25.81 -13.66 -30.08
CA THR A 778 -26.35 -14.25 -31.31
C THR A 778 -26.59 -15.75 -31.15
N THR A 779 -27.67 -16.24 -31.76
CA THR A 779 -28.03 -17.67 -31.77
C THR A 779 -27.63 -18.32 -33.10
N THR A 780 -27.52 -19.65 -33.11
CA THR A 780 -27.20 -20.47 -34.27
C THR A 780 -28.22 -21.61 -34.39
N GLY A 781 -28.32 -22.25 -35.55
CA GLY A 781 -29.10 -23.47 -35.73
C GLY A 781 -28.17 -24.66 -35.89
N ILE A 782 -28.14 -25.55 -34.90
CA ILE A 782 -27.24 -26.70 -34.93
C ILE A 782 -27.77 -27.75 -35.93
N CYS A 783 -27.00 -27.99 -36.99
CA CYS A 783 -27.27 -29.02 -38.01
C CYS A 783 -26.00 -29.81 -38.37
N GLU A 784 -26.14 -30.99 -38.96
CA GLU A 784 -25.00 -31.83 -39.36
C GLU A 784 -24.03 -31.10 -40.31
N ASP A 785 -24.54 -30.23 -41.20
CA ASP A 785 -23.72 -29.43 -42.11
C ASP A 785 -22.87 -28.40 -41.36
N LEU A 786 -23.39 -27.78 -40.30
CA LEU A 786 -22.65 -26.83 -39.48
C LEU A 786 -21.55 -27.54 -38.67
N ILE A 787 -21.89 -28.68 -38.05
CA ILE A 787 -20.92 -29.48 -37.28
C ILE A 787 -19.82 -29.97 -38.22
N HIS A 788 -20.15 -30.54 -39.39
CA HIS A 788 -19.16 -31.02 -40.36
C HIS A 788 -18.26 -29.90 -40.90
N ASN A 789 -18.77 -28.69 -41.10
CA ASN A 789 -17.97 -27.55 -41.55
C ASN A 789 -17.08 -26.98 -40.43
N LEU A 790 -17.55 -27.02 -39.18
CA LEU A 790 -16.74 -26.69 -38.01
C LEU A 790 -15.65 -27.74 -37.79
N GLU A 791 -15.95 -29.02 -37.93
CA GLU A 791 -14.98 -30.12 -37.82
C GLU A 791 -13.80 -29.95 -38.78
N LYS A 792 -14.03 -29.42 -39.99
CA LYS A 792 -12.95 -29.13 -40.94
C LYS A 792 -12.04 -27.99 -40.51
N ILE A 793 -12.53 -27.06 -39.69
CA ILE A 793 -11.79 -25.85 -39.30
C ILE A 793 -11.15 -26.01 -37.90
N VAL A 794 -11.86 -26.64 -36.97
CA VAL A 794 -11.44 -26.80 -35.57
C VAL A 794 -11.19 -28.25 -35.16
N GLY A 795 -11.44 -29.25 -36.01
CA GLY A 795 -11.33 -30.66 -35.64
C GLY A 795 -12.45 -31.12 -34.68
N GLY A 796 -13.03 -32.29 -34.92
CA GLY A 796 -14.21 -32.75 -34.16
C GLY A 796 -14.00 -32.95 -32.65
N GLN A 797 -12.75 -33.13 -32.21
CA GLN A 797 -12.43 -33.26 -30.78
C GLN A 797 -12.55 -31.93 -30.02
N ASN A 798 -12.58 -30.79 -30.73
CA ASN A 798 -12.67 -29.45 -30.17
C ASN A 798 -14.09 -28.86 -30.23
N ILE A 799 -15.09 -29.71 -30.45
CA ILE A 799 -16.51 -29.33 -30.50
C ILE A 799 -17.27 -30.16 -29.46
N GLN A 800 -18.02 -29.50 -28.57
CA GLN A 800 -18.89 -30.16 -27.59
C GLN A 800 -20.30 -29.58 -27.68
N VAL A 801 -21.32 -30.43 -27.74
CA VAL A 801 -22.74 -30.02 -27.82
C VAL A 801 -23.50 -30.57 -26.61
N PHE A 802 -24.23 -29.70 -25.92
CA PHE A 802 -25.06 -30.02 -24.76
C PHE A 802 -26.54 -29.71 -25.04
N GLU A 803 -27.46 -30.52 -24.51
CA GLU A 803 -28.91 -30.25 -24.56
C GLU A 803 -29.36 -29.35 -23.41
N GLN A 804 -30.19 -28.35 -23.70
CA GLN A 804 -30.91 -27.54 -22.71
C GLN A 804 -32.40 -27.92 -22.66
N PRO A 805 -32.97 -28.18 -21.46
CA PRO A 805 -34.41 -28.41 -21.31
C PRO A 805 -35.21 -27.10 -21.43
N THR A 806 -36.22 -27.09 -22.30
CA THR A 806 -37.04 -25.92 -22.66
C THR A 806 -38.20 -25.74 -21.66
N GLN A 807 -38.26 -24.61 -20.96
CA GLN A 807 -39.37 -24.27 -20.05
C GLN A 807 -40.64 -23.91 -20.84
N ALA A 808 -41.75 -24.61 -20.59
CA ALA A 808 -43.07 -24.28 -21.14
C ALA A 808 -43.71 -23.10 -20.39
N LEU A 809 -44.27 -22.15 -21.13
CA LEU A 809 -44.99 -20.97 -20.62
C LEU A 809 -46.25 -21.38 -19.84
N SER A 810 -46.28 -21.09 -18.53
CA SER A 810 -47.49 -20.82 -17.75
C SER A 810 -47.19 -19.96 -16.54
#